data_AF-A0A084FWT2-F1
#
_entry.id   AF-A0A084FWT2-F1
#
_cell.length_a   1.000
_cell.length_b   1.000
_cell.length_c   1.000
_cell.angle_alpha   90.00
_cell.angle_beta   90.00
_cell.angle_gamma   90.00
#
_symmetry.space_group_name_H-M   'P 1'
#
loop_
_entity.id
_entity.type
_entity.pdbx_description
1 polymer ?
#
loop_
_entity_poly.entity_id
_entity_poly.type
_entity_poly.pdbx_seq_one_letter_code
_entity_poly.pdbx_strand_id
1 'polypeptide(L)'
;MRLRSQRPGLWMLVLGLSRFQLALAVGGWSGGPCLSTCQLWLSQVPFDDTPPDAEYWARRCHGMLAITSLYLCADRLCPDEDLVSGLRALNETCQTSYNSSLPSFDLIAGYTEEDFARIPKIDPADHPPKGSVAEVVLPSGPLFKLASDTLSAVGYVHRRHLLYALAVFAFWIGAMIIGILFRLIPIIRDSEPKPRPIPINEQEEAFAPLTSQVKPRPLDYPSLYLKRFVTVPATFGYKCLQNVGWCTIPPRVESLIILVFIAVNTLLCVTGYPIFVGNLYFPTIWTQSWRYVADRTGILSVANFPLIWIFGMRNNLLMGLTGWHFGTFNNFHRWIARVATLQAVIHSIGYTVLVFDDGGWPLFGWYWTEYFWWTGEVATISMCAILAFSVFWMRRQLYEAFLALHIVLSIIVVITMFAHVSIFNGQFDAPMWICVVIWLGDRLLRLSRVFAFNPRFWDSCAKMTYHSESNTVRLVVPCSTSIYKPAPGTFYYIYVLNASRPWESHPFTMAYTTPERDVSQMERVSLLQGDPRQQDLHNQCDPTEEEAEASMTFLIRPYDSFTARIRNMAAEGETIARVLIEGPYGSTHAFDKFEHLLFIVGGSGIVVPLSYLEQLNRALTVKSVTIVWSVREPAFVEEVLRHDIPAGLLDGKINMEVFLTRGFSNNSDDDGPPEWSKEVNAVPGRPDVYSTVEYAAYSSDGGSLAIISCGPAKMADDSRQAVVAMLEPSETATTETASKHDTHLDPAEKPPRKQAKGSGGHKSKMEISSPAMKEETEATGVKQEEGVTTQNQGQSSKHPLLPHCLELGIIYFYFRPRVGQQAPQGVDDMARSYIVLRPIENFDEPLSDDGKSRVCIIPKKILPMTGRERWIGFVGKGNEPYSKATQEDLSARGYDTKTRGERQIPAAMLIGAGVYALSKGGRGNNLVYILSQPKELGEAQIDMGLKPRGYFTISTRNPEYPAPKGVAFPEGPNIMNDFRSLRWIPTEPRHLDYDMTQFLLIGHTSGLDQAFTGRQRRRRKVLEVKEEPVEGEEDIPEDLGEEEIAELMAGLEKYVGKLPKVEISY
;
A
#
# COMPACT_ATOMS: atom_id res chain seq x y z
N MET A 1 33.70 13.06 36.70
CA MET A 1 33.01 14.34 36.35
C MET A 1 34.03 15.47 36.28
N ARG A 2 34.44 15.92 35.09
CA ARG A 2 35.24 17.16 34.86
C ARG A 2 34.82 17.74 33.50
N LEU A 3 33.85 18.66 33.52
CA LEU A 3 33.35 19.34 32.32
C LEU A 3 34.39 20.35 31.81
N ARG A 4 35.16 19.99 30.79
CA ARG A 4 36.08 20.92 30.13
C ARG A 4 35.29 21.74 29.10
N SER A 5 35.16 23.04 29.37
CA SER A 5 34.33 23.99 28.61
C SER A 5 34.50 23.87 27.08
N GLN A 6 33.38 23.66 26.37
CA GLN A 6 33.27 23.89 24.93
C GLN A 6 32.27 25.02 24.68
N ARG A 7 32.58 25.87 23.70
CA ARG A 7 31.73 27.02 23.29
C ARG A 7 30.66 26.55 22.29
N PRO A 8 29.45 27.13 22.31
CA PRO A 8 28.34 26.62 21.49
C PRO A 8 28.46 26.94 19.99
N GLY A 9 28.06 25.97 19.16
CA GLY A 9 26.82 26.19 18.42
C GLY A 9 26.83 26.83 17.02
N LEU A 10 27.96 26.91 16.31
CA LEU A 10 27.90 27.00 14.82
C LEU A 10 29.18 26.57 14.11
N TRP A 11 30.34 27.07 14.57
CA TRP A 11 31.65 26.78 13.94
C TRP A 11 32.01 25.30 13.91
N MET A 12 31.54 24.53 14.90
CA MET A 12 31.68 23.06 14.97
C MET A 12 30.96 22.32 13.83
N LEU A 13 30.06 22.95 13.07
CA LEU A 13 29.38 22.32 11.94
C LEU A 13 30.23 22.39 10.66
N VAL A 14 30.83 23.56 10.38
CA VAL A 14 31.75 23.76 9.24
C VAL A 14 33.10 23.09 9.50
N LEU A 15 33.67 23.29 10.69
CA LEU A 15 34.85 22.56 11.15
C LEU A 15 34.57 21.07 11.40
N GLY A 16 33.31 20.70 11.65
CA GLY A 16 32.87 19.31 11.76
C GLY A 16 32.85 18.62 10.41
N LEU A 17 32.33 19.27 9.36
CA LEU A 17 32.38 18.73 7.98
C LEU A 17 33.82 18.62 7.46
N SER A 18 34.67 19.63 7.70
CA SER A 18 36.08 19.53 7.32
C SER A 18 36.83 18.48 8.16
N ARG A 19 36.55 18.34 9.46
CA ARG A 19 37.09 17.24 10.28
C ARG A 19 36.48 15.88 9.98
N PHE A 20 35.28 15.78 9.41
CA PHE A 20 34.70 14.51 8.98
C PHE A 20 35.43 14.03 7.72
N GLN A 21 35.60 14.91 6.71
CA GLN A 21 36.45 14.59 5.55
C GLN A 21 37.90 14.33 5.96
N LEU A 22 38.47 15.14 6.87
CA LEU A 22 39.87 15.02 7.26
C LEU A 22 40.11 13.80 8.16
N ALA A 23 39.32 13.53 9.20
CA ALA A 23 39.53 12.35 10.05
C ALA A 23 39.32 11.05 9.28
N LEU A 24 38.36 11.00 8.36
CA LEU A 24 38.13 9.82 7.53
C LEU A 24 39.22 9.65 6.45
N ALA A 25 39.92 10.72 6.04
CA ALA A 25 41.12 10.65 5.20
C ALA A 25 42.43 10.42 5.98
N VAL A 26 42.48 10.84 7.25
CA VAL A 26 43.66 10.83 8.15
C VAL A 26 43.56 9.68 9.17
N GLY A 27 42.81 8.62 8.83
CA GLY A 27 43.20 7.25 9.13
C GLY A 27 44.45 6.80 8.33
N GLY A 28 45.00 7.69 7.49
CA GLY A 28 46.35 7.58 6.94
C GLY A 28 47.40 7.50 8.05
N TRP A 29 48.41 6.67 7.81
CA TRP A 29 49.40 6.31 8.80
C TRP A 29 50.37 7.43 9.08
N SER A 30 50.66 7.69 10.36
CA SER A 30 51.58 8.76 10.79
C SER A 30 53.06 8.43 10.57
N GLY A 31 53.39 7.22 10.11
CA GLY A 31 54.71 6.86 9.61
C GLY A 31 54.61 6.04 8.32
N GLY A 32 55.72 5.97 7.58
CA GLY A 32 55.78 5.23 6.32
C GLY A 32 55.36 3.75 6.47
N PRO A 33 54.70 3.16 5.47
CA PRO A 33 54.14 1.80 5.55
C PRO A 33 55.16 0.73 5.96
N CYS A 34 56.43 0.90 5.62
CA CYS A 34 57.46 -0.03 6.05
C CYS A 34 57.80 0.07 7.55
N LEU A 35 58.01 1.27 8.11
CA LEU A 35 58.32 1.40 9.54
C LEU A 35 57.16 0.89 10.40
N SER A 36 55.93 1.20 10.01
CA SER A 36 54.73 0.68 10.66
C SER A 36 54.55 -0.85 10.49
N THR A 37 55.16 -1.46 9.46
CA THR A 37 55.28 -2.92 9.33
C THR A 37 56.30 -3.52 10.30
N CYS A 38 57.52 -2.95 10.40
CA CYS A 38 58.49 -3.34 11.42
C CYS A 38 57.90 -3.21 12.84
N GLN A 39 57.14 -2.15 13.07
CA GLN A 39 56.40 -1.94 14.32
C GLN A 39 55.35 -3.04 14.59
N LEU A 40 54.53 -3.47 13.61
CA LEU A 40 53.46 -4.43 13.88
C LEU A 40 53.99 -5.77 14.38
N TRP A 41 54.97 -6.38 13.72
CA TRP A 41 55.42 -7.71 14.18
C TRP A 41 56.12 -7.61 15.56
N LEU A 42 56.87 -6.53 15.82
CA LEU A 42 57.44 -6.23 17.15
C LEU A 42 56.38 -5.96 18.23
N SER A 43 55.15 -5.60 17.86
CA SER A 43 54.10 -5.21 18.82
C SER A 43 53.72 -6.30 19.83
N GLN A 44 54.00 -7.57 19.49
CA GLN A 44 53.68 -8.75 20.29
C GLN A 44 54.95 -9.49 20.78
N VAL A 45 56.15 -8.89 20.65
CA VAL A 45 57.40 -9.47 21.16
C VAL A 45 57.65 -8.95 22.59
N PRO A 46 57.65 -9.82 23.62
CA PRO A 46 57.93 -9.40 24.99
C PRO A 46 59.44 -9.37 25.23
N PHE A 47 60.06 -8.19 25.26
CA PHE A 47 61.46 -8.05 25.67
C PHE A 47 61.60 -8.02 27.20
N ASP A 48 62.69 -8.56 27.74
CA ASP A 48 62.94 -8.63 29.19
C ASP A 48 63.39 -7.29 29.81
N ASP A 49 63.88 -6.37 28.99
CA ASP A 49 64.33 -5.02 29.37
C ASP A 49 63.19 -4.05 29.73
N THR A 50 61.93 -4.50 29.63
CA THR A 50 60.74 -3.73 30.02
C THR A 50 59.83 -4.55 30.94
N PRO A 51 59.15 -3.92 31.93
CA PRO A 51 58.26 -4.66 32.83
C PRO A 51 57.15 -5.40 32.07
N PRO A 52 56.80 -6.65 32.47
CA PRO A 52 55.82 -7.46 31.74
C PRO A 52 54.40 -6.89 31.76
N ASP A 53 54.11 -6.01 32.73
CA ASP A 53 52.89 -5.23 32.92
C ASP A 53 52.94 -3.83 32.29
N ALA A 54 54.08 -3.39 31.76
CA ALA A 54 54.24 -2.05 31.18
C ALA A 54 53.28 -1.81 30.00
N GLU A 55 52.74 -0.60 29.90
CA GLU A 55 51.86 -0.23 28.80
C GLU A 55 52.55 -0.36 27.42
N TYR A 56 51.79 -0.73 26.41
CA TYR A 56 52.26 -1.01 25.05
C TYR A 56 53.24 0.04 24.48
N TRP A 57 52.90 1.32 24.59
CA TRP A 57 53.76 2.41 24.12
C TRP A 57 54.94 2.72 25.05
N ALA A 58 54.80 2.49 26.36
CA ALA A 58 55.91 2.63 27.30
C ALA A 58 57.05 1.66 26.96
N ARG A 59 56.73 0.41 26.58
CA ARG A 59 57.73 -0.55 26.07
C ARG A 59 58.48 -0.03 24.85
N ARG A 60 57.76 0.63 23.94
CA ARG A 60 58.28 1.16 22.66
C ARG A 60 59.08 2.46 22.79
N CYS A 61 58.84 3.24 23.85
CA CYS A 61 59.55 4.49 24.11
C CYS A 61 60.73 4.32 25.08
N HIS A 62 60.79 3.22 25.86
CA HIS A 62 61.82 3.00 26.88
C HIS A 62 62.66 1.72 26.69
N GLY A 63 62.14 0.68 26.02
CA GLY A 63 62.88 -0.58 25.81
C GLY A 63 63.97 -0.44 24.77
N MET A 64 65.23 -0.60 25.16
CA MET A 64 66.39 -0.54 24.29
C MET A 64 66.44 -1.72 23.32
N LEU A 65 66.09 -2.95 23.75
CA LEU A 65 66.01 -4.11 22.87
C LEU A 65 64.92 -3.94 21.81
N ALA A 66 63.75 -3.42 22.21
CA ALA A 66 62.64 -3.13 21.33
C ALA A 66 62.96 -2.03 20.30
N ILE A 67 63.60 -0.94 20.74
CA ILE A 67 64.03 0.17 19.87
C ILE A 67 65.15 -0.26 18.93
N THR A 68 66.15 -1.02 19.40
CA THR A 68 67.25 -1.52 18.57
C THR A 68 66.72 -2.50 17.50
N SER A 69 65.84 -3.42 17.88
CA SER A 69 65.18 -4.34 16.95
C SER A 69 64.33 -3.60 15.91
N LEU A 70 63.66 -2.50 16.30
CA LEU A 70 62.92 -1.64 15.38
C LEU A 70 63.85 -0.92 14.39
N TYR A 71 64.96 -0.35 14.88
CA TYR A 71 65.92 0.38 14.04
C TYR A 71 66.59 -0.54 13.02
N LEU A 72 67.09 -1.72 13.44
CA LEU A 72 67.69 -2.71 12.55
C LEU A 72 66.71 -3.29 11.53
N CYS A 73 65.44 -3.48 11.92
CA CYS A 73 64.38 -3.88 10.98
C CYS A 73 64.14 -2.79 9.93
N ALA A 74 64.09 -1.53 10.36
CA ALA A 74 63.78 -0.41 9.47
C ALA A 74 64.94 -0.07 8.53
N ASP A 75 66.17 -0.03 9.03
CA ASP A 75 67.42 0.13 8.26
C ASP A 75 67.51 -0.89 7.11
N ARG A 76 67.24 -2.16 7.41
CA ARG A 76 67.49 -3.25 6.46
C ARG A 76 66.35 -3.52 5.47
N LEU A 77 65.13 -3.05 5.76
CA LEU A 77 63.91 -3.39 5.01
C LEU A 77 63.11 -2.18 4.48
N CYS A 78 63.40 -0.95 4.93
CA CYS A 78 62.66 0.26 4.54
C CYS A 78 63.47 1.22 3.66
N PRO A 79 62.81 2.00 2.78
CA PRO A 79 63.47 3.11 2.11
C PRO A 79 63.65 4.30 3.07
N ASP A 80 64.71 5.09 2.85
CA ASP A 80 65.13 6.22 3.71
C ASP A 80 64.00 7.23 4.00
N GLU A 81 63.10 7.45 3.04
CA GLU A 81 61.99 8.40 3.15
C GLU A 81 60.89 7.94 4.14
N ASP A 82 60.58 6.64 4.16
CA ASP A 82 59.66 6.01 5.13
C ASP A 82 60.26 6.02 6.54
N LEU A 83 61.58 5.81 6.63
CA LEU A 83 62.35 5.79 7.87
C LEU A 83 62.33 7.15 8.58
N VAL A 84 62.78 8.21 7.88
CA VAL A 84 62.90 9.56 8.45
C VAL A 84 61.53 10.16 8.80
N SER A 85 60.50 9.88 8.00
CA SER A 85 59.14 10.35 8.27
C SER A 85 58.53 9.64 9.48
N GLY A 86 58.62 8.30 9.54
CA GLY A 86 58.02 7.51 10.61
C GLY A 86 58.73 7.63 11.97
N LEU A 87 60.06 7.72 11.99
CA LEU A 87 60.80 7.90 13.25
C LEU A 87 60.51 9.25 13.89
N ARG A 88 60.26 10.30 13.10
CA ARG A 88 59.84 11.62 13.60
C ARG A 88 58.52 11.52 14.37
N ALA A 89 57.49 10.93 13.76
CA ALA A 89 56.17 10.79 14.38
C ALA A 89 56.19 9.87 15.63
N LEU A 90 57.03 8.83 15.63
CA LEU A 90 57.22 7.98 16.81
C LEU A 90 57.89 8.77 17.95
N ASN A 91 58.91 9.58 17.66
CA ASN A 91 59.57 10.43 18.64
C ASN A 91 58.63 11.51 19.21
N GLU A 92 57.84 12.17 18.36
CA GLU A 92 56.78 13.09 18.78
C GLU A 92 55.76 12.40 19.70
N THR A 93 55.39 11.15 19.42
CA THR A 93 54.48 10.35 20.27
C THR A 93 55.10 10.06 21.64
N CYS A 94 56.36 9.60 21.68
CA CYS A 94 57.07 9.35 22.93
C CYS A 94 57.25 10.62 23.78
N GLN A 95 57.57 11.76 23.15
CA GLN A 95 57.76 13.03 23.85
C GLN A 95 56.45 13.55 24.43
N THR A 96 55.37 13.55 23.64
CA THR A 96 54.07 14.13 24.03
C THR A 96 53.28 13.26 25.01
N SER A 97 53.44 11.94 24.93
CA SER A 97 52.59 10.99 25.68
C SER A 97 53.33 10.28 26.82
N TYR A 98 54.64 10.08 26.70
CA TYR A 98 55.47 9.34 27.67
C TYR A 98 56.64 10.15 28.25
N ASN A 99 56.79 11.42 27.86
CA ASN A 99 57.85 12.33 28.32
C ASN A 99 59.27 11.74 28.14
N SER A 100 59.49 11.02 27.03
CA SER A 100 60.77 10.42 26.66
C SER A 100 61.08 10.71 25.18
N SER A 101 62.36 10.79 24.84
CA SER A 101 62.85 10.93 23.46
C SER A 101 63.46 9.61 22.98
N LEU A 102 63.21 9.24 21.72
CA LEU A 102 63.91 8.10 21.12
C LEU A 102 65.43 8.32 21.08
N PRO A 103 66.26 7.28 21.31
CA PRO A 103 67.70 7.31 21.06
C PRO A 103 68.06 7.71 19.61
N SER A 104 69.26 8.23 19.40
CA SER A 104 69.76 8.50 18.04
C SER A 104 69.85 7.23 17.21
N PHE A 105 69.70 7.34 15.89
CA PHE A 105 69.83 6.22 14.96
C PHE A 105 71.26 5.63 14.96
N ASP A 106 72.25 6.41 15.40
CA ASP A 106 73.64 5.96 15.64
C ASP A 106 73.74 4.75 16.60
N LEU A 107 72.67 4.45 17.36
CA LEU A 107 72.54 3.24 18.20
C LEU A 107 72.84 1.94 17.43
N ILE A 108 72.57 1.89 16.12
CA ILE A 108 72.84 0.72 15.28
C ILE A 108 74.15 0.80 14.48
N ALA A 109 74.89 1.92 14.54
CA ALA A 109 76.09 2.14 13.71
C ALA A 109 77.28 1.21 14.03
N GLY A 110 77.19 0.42 15.10
CA GLY A 110 78.16 -0.62 15.46
C GLY A 110 77.88 -2.02 14.90
N TYR A 111 76.75 -2.25 14.24
CA TYR A 111 76.39 -3.58 13.70
C TYR A 111 77.01 -3.80 12.31
N THR A 112 77.68 -4.94 12.11
CA THR A 112 78.21 -5.34 10.80
C THR A 112 77.27 -6.33 10.09
N GLU A 113 77.42 -6.52 8.77
CA GLU A 113 76.66 -7.54 8.01
C GLU A 113 76.87 -8.97 8.57
N GLU A 114 78.00 -9.27 9.24
CA GLU A 114 78.18 -10.54 9.96
C GLU A 114 77.28 -10.65 11.20
N ASP A 115 77.01 -9.53 11.88
CA ASP A 115 76.14 -9.51 13.07
C ASP A 115 74.67 -9.58 12.66
N PHE A 116 74.27 -8.90 11.59
CA PHE A 116 72.96 -9.08 10.94
C PHE A 116 72.68 -10.52 10.47
N ALA A 117 73.73 -11.29 10.18
CA ALA A 117 73.63 -12.72 9.87
C ALA A 117 73.50 -13.61 11.12
N ARG A 118 73.92 -13.13 12.30
CA ARG A 118 73.86 -13.83 13.60
C ARG A 118 72.59 -13.52 14.40
N ILE A 119 71.97 -12.35 14.23
CA ILE A 119 70.73 -11.96 14.92
C ILE A 119 69.62 -12.99 14.68
N PRO A 120 68.95 -13.51 15.75
CA PRO A 120 67.83 -14.44 15.59
C PRO A 120 66.67 -13.84 14.79
N LYS A 121 66.05 -14.69 13.96
CA LYS A 121 64.92 -14.32 13.11
C LYS A 121 63.69 -15.10 13.51
N ILE A 122 62.60 -14.39 13.82
CA ILE A 122 61.34 -14.99 14.24
C ILE A 122 60.50 -15.30 12.99
N ASP A 123 60.07 -16.55 12.87
CA ASP A 123 59.20 -17.03 11.80
C ASP A 123 57.71 -16.97 12.19
N PRO A 124 56.76 -16.97 11.24
CA PRO A 124 55.33 -16.87 11.51
C PRO A 124 54.73 -17.95 12.42
N ALA A 125 55.39 -19.10 12.58
CA ALA A 125 54.96 -20.17 13.46
C ALA A 125 55.38 -19.97 14.93
N ASP A 126 56.39 -19.14 15.16
CA ASP A 126 57.00 -18.84 16.46
C ASP A 126 56.67 -17.41 16.94
N HIS A 127 55.72 -16.76 16.25
CA HIS A 127 55.21 -15.43 16.59
C HIS A 127 53.81 -15.52 17.22
N PRO A 128 53.57 -14.90 18.40
CA PRO A 128 54.56 -14.28 19.28
C PRO A 128 55.43 -15.30 20.04
N PRO A 129 56.68 -14.95 20.43
CA PRO A 129 57.57 -15.83 21.17
C PRO A 129 57.02 -16.32 22.52
N LYS A 130 57.38 -17.55 22.91
CA LYS A 130 56.94 -18.19 24.16
C LYS A 130 57.84 -17.79 25.34
N GLY A 131 57.55 -16.63 25.92
CA GLY A 131 58.30 -16.05 27.04
C GLY A 131 59.17 -14.87 26.62
N SER A 132 59.82 -14.22 27.59
CA SER A 132 60.57 -12.98 27.35
C SER A 132 61.84 -13.22 26.51
N VAL A 133 62.13 -12.27 25.64
CA VAL A 133 63.30 -12.24 24.75
C VAL A 133 64.36 -11.32 25.35
N ALA A 134 65.55 -11.87 25.60
CA ALA A 134 66.67 -11.17 26.25
C ALA A 134 67.74 -10.63 25.28
N GLU A 135 67.43 -10.62 23.99
CA GLU A 135 68.33 -10.22 22.92
C GLU A 135 67.59 -9.47 21.80
N VAL A 136 68.36 -8.86 20.90
CA VAL A 136 67.83 -8.16 19.73
C VAL A 136 67.39 -9.17 18.66
N VAL A 137 66.22 -8.97 18.05
CA VAL A 137 65.62 -9.93 17.11
C VAL A 137 65.08 -9.25 15.86
N LEU A 138 65.00 -9.99 14.75
CA LEU A 138 64.51 -9.53 13.45
C LEU A 138 63.35 -10.41 12.94
N PRO A 139 62.53 -9.92 11.98
CA PRO A 139 61.52 -10.76 11.36
C PRO A 139 62.16 -11.67 10.31
N SER A 140 61.61 -12.86 10.11
CA SER A 140 61.84 -13.58 8.86
C SER A 140 61.14 -12.85 7.70
N GLY A 141 61.61 -13.07 6.46
CA GLY A 141 60.95 -12.52 5.26
C GLY A 141 59.45 -12.86 5.18
N PRO A 142 59.04 -14.12 5.45
CA PRO A 142 57.64 -14.49 5.63
C PRO A 142 56.89 -13.69 6.71
N LEU A 143 57.46 -13.49 7.90
CA LEU A 143 56.80 -12.73 8.98
C LEU A 143 56.66 -11.24 8.64
N PHE A 144 57.69 -10.62 8.08
CA PHE A 144 57.63 -9.22 7.62
C PHE A 144 56.56 -9.04 6.53
N LYS A 145 56.47 -9.99 5.57
CA LYS A 145 55.41 -9.97 4.57
C LYS A 145 54.03 -10.13 5.21
N LEU A 146 53.86 -11.07 6.15
CA LEU A 146 52.58 -11.33 6.83
C LEU A 146 52.09 -10.11 7.61
N ALA A 147 53.01 -9.37 8.23
CA ALA A 147 52.73 -8.06 8.82
C ALA A 147 52.29 -7.05 7.74
N SER A 148 53.06 -6.90 6.65
CA SER A 148 52.73 -5.96 5.56
C SER A 148 51.36 -6.24 4.93
N ASP A 149 51.04 -7.52 4.66
CA ASP A 149 49.75 -7.97 4.14
C ASP A 149 48.60 -7.70 5.14
N THR A 150 48.83 -7.90 6.45
CA THR A 150 47.87 -7.57 7.53
C THR A 150 47.51 -6.09 7.53
N LEU A 151 48.51 -5.26 7.34
CA LEU A 151 48.41 -3.81 7.44
C LEU A 151 47.79 -3.19 6.18
N SER A 152 48.21 -3.67 5.01
CA SER A 152 47.58 -3.40 3.72
C SER A 152 46.09 -3.76 3.73
N ALA A 153 45.74 -4.93 4.28
CA ALA A 153 44.36 -5.38 4.46
C ALA A 153 43.55 -4.41 5.34
N VAL A 154 44.07 -4.03 6.52
CA VAL A 154 43.39 -3.10 7.44
C VAL A 154 43.18 -1.72 6.80
N GLY A 155 44.19 -1.15 6.14
CA GLY A 155 44.08 0.15 5.46
C GLY A 155 43.09 0.11 4.28
N TYR A 156 43.09 -0.97 3.50
CA TYR A 156 42.13 -1.21 2.41
C TYR A 156 40.68 -1.30 2.93
N VAL A 157 40.47 -2.04 4.03
CA VAL A 157 39.15 -2.19 4.67
C VAL A 157 38.64 -0.85 5.20
N HIS A 158 39.43 -0.09 5.95
CA HIS A 158 39.06 1.23 6.46
C HIS A 158 38.74 2.21 5.34
N ARG A 159 39.59 2.30 4.31
CA ARG A 159 39.32 3.14 3.13
C ARG A 159 38.02 2.74 2.42
N ARG A 160 37.71 1.44 2.33
CA ARG A 160 36.42 0.98 1.78
C ARG A 160 35.25 1.29 2.72
N HIS A 161 35.38 1.23 4.04
CA HIS A 161 34.30 1.60 4.96
C HIS A 161 33.83 3.04 4.70
N LEU A 162 34.77 3.99 4.60
CA LEU A 162 34.49 5.37 4.20
C LEU A 162 33.81 5.44 2.82
N LEU A 163 34.45 4.90 1.78
CA LEU A 163 33.96 5.04 0.40
C LEU A 163 32.55 4.46 0.22
N TYR A 164 32.21 3.40 0.95
CA TYR A 164 30.89 2.79 0.90
C TYR A 164 29.83 3.62 1.65
N ALA A 165 30.18 4.22 2.79
CA ALA A 165 29.31 5.19 3.47
C ALA A 165 29.02 6.40 2.57
N LEU A 166 30.04 6.93 1.89
CA LEU A 166 29.88 8.01 0.90
C LEU A 166 29.04 7.57 -0.31
N ALA A 167 29.13 6.32 -0.75
CA ALA A 167 28.32 5.78 -1.84
C ALA A 167 26.81 5.76 -1.50
N VAL A 168 26.43 5.55 -0.25
CA VAL A 168 25.01 5.65 0.19
C VAL A 168 24.49 7.08 0.03
N PHE A 169 25.26 8.09 0.39
CA PHE A 169 24.90 9.49 0.14
C PHE A 169 24.87 9.82 -1.36
N ALA A 170 25.87 9.37 -2.13
CA ALA A 170 25.95 9.59 -3.57
C ALA A 170 24.75 8.99 -4.33
N PHE A 171 24.28 7.80 -3.92
CA PHE A 171 23.06 7.19 -4.45
C PHE A 171 21.84 8.10 -4.26
N TRP A 172 21.60 8.58 -3.04
CA TRP A 172 20.43 9.44 -2.76
C TRP A 172 20.54 10.81 -3.42
N ILE A 173 21.74 11.40 -3.52
CA ILE A 173 21.99 12.62 -4.28
C ILE A 173 21.65 12.40 -5.77
N GLY A 174 22.09 11.29 -6.36
CA GLY A 174 21.74 10.90 -7.73
C GLY A 174 20.23 10.76 -7.93
N ALA A 175 19.54 10.08 -7.01
CA ALA A 175 18.09 9.93 -7.05
C ALA A 175 17.34 11.28 -6.96
N MET A 176 17.81 12.22 -6.12
CA MET A 176 17.26 13.58 -6.06
C MET A 176 17.51 14.36 -7.35
N ILE A 177 18.72 14.30 -7.91
CA ILE A 177 19.06 14.98 -9.18
C ILE A 177 18.16 14.46 -10.31
N ILE A 178 17.96 13.14 -10.41
CA ILE A 178 17.05 12.51 -11.38
C ILE A 178 15.62 13.05 -11.21
N GLY A 179 15.10 13.10 -9.98
CA GLY A 179 13.78 13.66 -9.69
C GLY A 179 13.64 15.13 -10.07
N ILE A 180 14.66 15.95 -9.82
CA ILE A 180 14.69 17.38 -10.20
C ILE A 180 14.70 17.54 -11.72
N LEU A 181 15.55 16.78 -12.43
CA LEU A 181 15.62 16.82 -13.90
C LEU A 181 14.29 16.41 -14.54
N PHE A 182 13.64 15.35 -14.04
CA PHE A 182 12.31 14.93 -14.52
C PHE A 182 11.23 16.01 -14.38
N ARG A 183 11.33 16.89 -13.38
CA ARG A 183 10.41 18.02 -13.23
C ARG A 183 10.79 19.24 -14.08
N LEU A 184 12.09 19.52 -14.25
CA LEU A 184 12.54 20.67 -15.04
C LEU A 184 12.31 20.49 -16.55
N ILE A 185 12.46 19.27 -17.07
CA ILE A 185 12.33 19.01 -18.52
C ILE A 185 10.97 19.46 -19.09
N PRO A 186 9.80 19.10 -18.51
CA PRO A 186 8.52 19.64 -18.96
C PRO A 186 8.41 21.16 -18.84
N ILE A 187 8.85 21.74 -17.70
CA ILE A 187 8.76 23.19 -17.45
C ILE A 187 9.54 24.00 -18.50
N ILE A 188 10.70 23.49 -18.93
CA ILE A 188 11.51 24.12 -19.98
C ILE A 188 10.83 23.98 -21.35
N ARG A 189 10.29 22.81 -21.69
CA ARG A 189 9.58 22.58 -22.97
C ARG A 189 8.28 23.40 -23.07
N ASP A 190 7.55 23.55 -21.97
CA ASP A 190 6.34 24.38 -21.88
C ASP A 190 6.62 25.89 -21.83
N SER A 191 7.90 26.30 -21.81
CA SER A 191 8.33 27.70 -21.90
C SER A 191 8.63 28.18 -23.32
N GLU A 192 8.61 27.28 -24.32
CA GLU A 192 8.59 27.67 -25.73
C GLU A 192 7.30 28.44 -26.04
N PRO A 193 7.36 29.60 -26.73
CA PRO A 193 6.17 30.39 -27.01
C PRO A 193 5.24 29.64 -27.97
N LYS A 194 4.05 29.25 -27.49
CA LYS A 194 2.97 28.77 -28.37
C LYS A 194 2.73 29.80 -29.49
N PRO A 195 2.53 29.37 -30.75
CA PRO A 195 2.23 30.30 -31.85
C PRO A 195 0.96 31.10 -31.51
N ARG A 196 0.96 32.39 -31.89
CA ARG A 196 -0.15 33.30 -31.57
C ARG A 196 -1.44 32.82 -32.22
N PRO A 197 -2.61 32.93 -31.56
CA PRO A 197 -3.89 32.80 -32.23
C PRO A 197 -3.97 33.79 -33.39
N ILE A 198 -4.42 33.31 -34.55
CA ILE A 198 -4.77 34.16 -35.69
C ILE A 198 -6.07 34.90 -35.28
N PRO A 199 -6.17 36.24 -35.46
CA PRO A 199 -7.37 36.98 -35.08
C PRO A 199 -8.58 36.51 -35.89
N ILE A 200 -9.74 36.42 -35.22
CA ILE A 200 -10.99 35.94 -35.83
C ILE A 200 -11.62 37.08 -36.65
N ASN A 201 -11.19 37.17 -37.90
CA ASN A 201 -11.89 37.81 -39.01
C ASN A 201 -11.34 37.17 -40.30
N GLU A 202 -12.16 37.04 -41.34
CA GLU A 202 -11.84 36.31 -42.60
C GLU A 202 -11.67 34.78 -42.47
N GLN A 203 -12.73 34.06 -42.02
CA GLN A 203 -12.96 32.66 -42.47
C GLN A 203 -14.41 32.21 -42.25
N GLU A 204 -15.30 32.60 -43.17
CA GLU A 204 -16.71 32.13 -43.20
C GLU A 204 -16.94 31.01 -44.25
N GLU A 205 -15.90 30.63 -45.01
CA GLU A 205 -15.95 29.63 -46.09
C GLU A 205 -14.93 28.47 -45.88
N ALA A 206 -15.17 27.59 -44.89
CA ALA A 206 -14.39 26.34 -44.74
C ALA A 206 -15.12 25.22 -43.97
N PHE A 207 -16.31 24.80 -44.40
CA PHE A 207 -16.94 23.58 -43.86
C PHE A 207 -16.21 22.31 -44.33
N ALA A 208 -15.24 21.85 -43.53
CA ALA A 208 -14.57 20.56 -43.71
C ALA A 208 -14.31 19.89 -42.34
N PRO A 209 -14.77 18.64 -42.10
CA PRO A 209 -14.53 17.94 -40.83
C PRO A 209 -13.10 17.42 -40.76
N LEU A 210 -12.16 18.29 -40.42
CA LEU A 210 -10.75 17.95 -40.20
C LEU A 210 -10.55 17.34 -38.81
N THR A 211 -10.85 16.05 -38.67
CA THR A 211 -10.47 15.21 -37.53
C THR A 211 -8.97 14.93 -37.55
N SER A 212 -8.17 15.99 -37.39
CA SER A 212 -6.71 15.89 -37.33
C SER A 212 -6.28 15.29 -36.00
N GLN A 213 -6.22 13.96 -35.93
CA GLN A 213 -5.54 13.26 -34.84
C GLN A 213 -4.14 13.84 -34.66
N VAL A 214 -3.93 14.59 -33.57
CA VAL A 214 -2.65 15.23 -33.26
C VAL A 214 -1.65 14.16 -32.84
N LYS A 215 -1.02 13.52 -33.83
CA LYS A 215 0.01 12.51 -33.58
C LYS A 215 1.11 13.13 -32.72
N PRO A 216 1.44 12.54 -31.55
CA PRO A 216 2.47 13.09 -30.67
C PRO A 216 3.80 13.18 -31.42
N ARG A 217 4.63 14.20 -31.11
CA ARG A 217 5.90 14.38 -31.81
C ARG A 217 6.80 13.17 -31.54
N PRO A 218 7.72 12.78 -32.44
CA PRO A 218 8.63 11.63 -32.20
C PRO A 218 9.40 11.69 -30.86
N LEU A 219 9.66 12.90 -30.36
CA LEU A 219 10.32 13.17 -29.07
C LEU A 219 9.43 12.93 -27.83
N ASP A 220 8.12 12.75 -27.99
CA ASP A 220 7.17 12.61 -26.88
C ASP A 220 6.85 11.16 -26.54
N TYR A 221 7.03 10.23 -27.49
CA TYR A 221 6.86 8.78 -27.28
C TYR A 221 7.66 8.22 -26.08
N PRO A 222 8.93 8.60 -25.84
CA PRO A 222 9.66 8.15 -24.65
C PRO A 222 9.00 8.60 -23.34
N SER A 223 8.39 9.79 -23.33
CA SER A 223 7.70 10.34 -22.14
C SER A 223 6.34 9.67 -21.91
N LEU A 224 5.62 9.33 -22.99
CA LEU A 224 4.37 8.58 -22.95
C LEU A 224 4.61 7.13 -22.49
N TYR A 225 5.62 6.47 -23.05
CA TYR A 225 6.05 5.13 -22.64
C TYR A 225 6.47 5.09 -21.17
N LEU A 226 7.28 6.06 -20.72
CA LEU A 226 7.70 6.16 -19.32
C LEU A 226 6.50 6.42 -18.39
N LYS A 227 5.54 7.27 -18.78
CA LYS A 227 4.29 7.46 -18.03
C LYS A 227 3.51 6.14 -17.93
N ARG A 228 3.21 5.51 -19.08
CA ARG A 228 2.37 4.31 -19.17
C ARG A 228 2.93 3.11 -18.41
N PHE A 229 4.23 2.85 -18.50
CA PHE A 229 4.82 1.62 -17.96
C PHE A 229 5.59 1.80 -16.63
N VAL A 230 6.03 3.02 -16.30
CA VAL A 230 7.00 3.26 -15.21
C VAL A 230 6.54 4.27 -14.16
N THR A 231 6.13 5.50 -14.51
CA THR A 231 5.81 6.51 -13.47
C THR A 231 4.40 6.38 -12.90
N VAL A 232 3.41 6.03 -13.73
CA VAL A 232 2.00 5.96 -13.31
C VAL A 232 1.66 4.65 -12.57
N PRO A 233 2.00 3.44 -13.06
CA PRO A 233 1.46 2.20 -12.50
C PRO A 233 1.98 1.78 -11.12
N ALA A 234 1.19 0.95 -10.43
CA ALA A 234 1.60 0.22 -9.24
C ALA A 234 2.73 -0.77 -9.53
N THR A 235 3.54 -1.06 -8.51
CA THR A 235 4.66 -2.02 -8.64
C THR A 235 4.18 -3.41 -9.02
N PHE A 236 3.09 -3.88 -8.40
CA PHE A 236 2.44 -5.16 -8.71
C PHE A 236 0.93 -4.94 -8.84
N GLY A 237 0.33 -5.47 -9.91
CA GLY A 237 -1.07 -5.19 -10.25
C GLY A 237 -1.32 -3.70 -10.53
N TYR A 238 -2.45 -3.18 -10.04
CA TYR A 238 -2.91 -1.79 -10.21
C TYR A 238 -3.03 -1.01 -8.88
N LYS A 239 -2.90 -1.70 -7.75
CA LYS A 239 -3.19 -1.20 -6.40
C LYS A 239 -2.00 -0.46 -5.79
N CYS A 240 -2.07 0.88 -5.71
CA CYS A 240 -1.06 1.67 -5.00
C CYS A 240 -1.52 2.07 -3.60
N LEU A 241 -2.78 2.51 -3.49
CA LEU A 241 -3.34 3.13 -2.30
C LEU A 241 -4.16 2.12 -1.50
N GLN A 242 -4.73 1.10 -2.14
CA GLN A 242 -5.33 -0.04 -1.45
C GLN A 242 -4.28 -0.81 -0.65
N ASN A 243 -4.68 -1.29 0.53
CA ASN A 243 -3.83 -2.13 1.37
C ASN A 243 -3.75 -3.54 0.76
N VAL A 244 -2.54 -4.05 0.57
CA VAL A 244 -2.28 -5.45 0.20
C VAL A 244 -1.69 -6.13 1.43
N GLY A 245 -2.53 -6.91 2.12
CA GLY A 245 -2.22 -7.44 3.45
C GLY A 245 -1.98 -6.31 4.45
N TRP A 246 -0.75 -6.21 4.96
CA TRP A 246 -0.37 -5.23 6.00
C TRP A 246 0.46 -4.04 5.46
N CYS A 247 0.53 -3.87 4.14
CA CYS A 247 1.34 -2.82 3.48
C CYS A 247 0.59 -2.16 2.31
N THR A 248 1.02 -0.95 1.95
CA THR A 248 0.70 -0.30 0.68
C THR A 248 1.85 -0.55 -0.31
N ILE A 249 1.52 -0.80 -1.58
CA ILE A 249 2.52 -1.02 -2.64
C ILE A 249 2.75 0.33 -3.33
N PRO A 250 3.97 0.89 -3.36
CA PRO A 250 4.18 2.20 -3.98
C PRO A 250 4.24 2.09 -5.52
N PRO A 251 4.29 3.22 -6.25
CA PRO A 251 4.49 3.24 -7.70
C PRO A 251 5.82 2.58 -8.12
N ARG A 252 5.90 2.09 -9.37
CA ARG A 252 7.08 1.36 -9.87
C ARG A 252 8.40 2.12 -9.70
N VAL A 253 8.41 3.44 -9.93
CA VAL A 253 9.61 4.30 -9.73
C VAL A 253 10.10 4.24 -8.28
N GLU A 254 9.20 4.39 -7.30
CA GLU A 254 9.58 4.36 -5.89
C GLU A 254 10.13 2.99 -5.50
N SER A 255 9.46 1.91 -5.88
CA SER A 255 9.95 0.54 -5.63
C SER A 255 11.28 0.27 -6.32
N LEU A 256 11.52 0.78 -7.52
CA LEU A 256 12.80 0.60 -8.21
C LEU A 256 13.93 1.33 -7.48
N ILE A 257 13.71 2.58 -7.04
CA ILE A 257 14.68 3.33 -6.22
C ILE A 257 14.95 2.58 -4.91
N ILE A 258 13.91 2.08 -4.23
CA ILE A 258 14.02 1.33 -2.97
C ILE A 258 14.75 -0.01 -3.18
N LEU A 259 14.46 -0.74 -4.27
CA LEU A 259 15.09 -2.01 -4.61
C LEU A 259 16.59 -1.83 -4.89
N VAL A 260 16.95 -0.81 -5.68
CA VAL A 260 18.36 -0.48 -5.95
C VAL A 260 19.06 -0.01 -4.67
N PHE A 261 18.41 0.79 -3.82
CA PHE A 261 18.94 1.20 -2.51
C PHE A 261 19.27 -0.01 -1.62
N ILE A 262 18.35 -0.98 -1.53
CA ILE A 262 18.55 -2.23 -0.77
C ILE A 262 19.69 -3.05 -1.39
N ALA A 263 19.65 -3.29 -2.70
CA ALA A 263 20.67 -4.09 -3.40
C ALA A 263 22.08 -3.49 -3.27
N VAL A 264 22.20 -2.16 -3.37
CA VAL A 264 23.44 -1.42 -3.13
C VAL A 264 23.88 -1.60 -1.67
N ASN A 265 23.02 -1.38 -0.68
CA ASN A 265 23.40 -1.58 0.73
C ASN A 265 23.87 -3.03 0.99
N THR A 266 23.14 -4.04 0.51
CA THR A 266 23.54 -5.44 0.64
C THR A 266 24.90 -5.73 -0.02
N LEU A 267 25.12 -5.24 -1.24
CA LEU A 267 26.39 -5.41 -1.96
C LEU A 267 27.56 -4.73 -1.22
N LEU A 268 27.35 -3.53 -0.69
CA LEU A 268 28.33 -2.81 0.12
C LEU A 268 28.55 -3.48 1.49
N CYS A 269 27.57 -4.18 2.04
CA CYS A 269 27.74 -4.97 3.27
C CYS A 269 28.64 -6.21 3.07
N VAL A 270 28.62 -6.85 1.89
CA VAL A 270 29.29 -8.16 1.68
C VAL A 270 30.57 -8.13 0.84
N THR A 271 30.90 -7.03 0.14
CA THR A 271 32.03 -7.00 -0.82
C THR A 271 33.25 -6.22 -0.33
N GLY A 272 34.44 -6.67 -0.78
CA GLY A 272 35.69 -5.91 -0.62
C GLY A 272 36.38 -6.13 0.72
N TYR A 273 36.49 -7.40 1.15
CA TYR A 273 37.26 -7.82 2.31
C TYR A 273 38.48 -8.66 1.86
N PRO A 274 39.72 -8.19 2.13
CA PRO A 274 40.93 -8.99 2.00
C PRO A 274 41.09 -9.84 3.26
N ILE A 275 40.86 -11.15 3.15
CA ILE A 275 40.85 -12.09 4.27
C ILE A 275 41.85 -13.21 3.98
N PHE A 276 42.73 -13.53 4.94
CA PHE A 276 43.77 -14.56 4.78
C PHE A 276 44.20 -15.15 6.13
N VAL A 277 44.77 -16.35 6.13
CA VAL A 277 45.20 -17.05 7.37
C VAL A 277 46.46 -16.43 7.95
N GLY A 278 46.52 -16.23 9.27
CA GLY A 278 47.71 -15.70 9.97
C GLY A 278 47.79 -14.18 10.05
N ASN A 279 46.69 -13.47 9.75
CA ASN A 279 46.60 -12.01 9.95
C ASN A 279 46.90 -11.65 11.43
N LEU A 280 47.88 -10.78 11.67
CA LEU A 280 48.43 -10.56 13.02
C LEU A 280 47.49 -9.80 13.99
N TYR A 281 46.37 -9.25 13.51
CA TYR A 281 45.30 -8.74 14.38
C TYR A 281 44.19 -9.77 14.61
N PHE A 282 43.85 -10.56 13.60
CA PHE A 282 42.71 -11.49 13.62
C PHE A 282 43.11 -12.81 12.92
N PRO A 283 43.80 -13.75 13.60
CA PRO A 283 44.52 -14.84 12.92
C PRO A 283 43.67 -15.78 12.05
N THR A 284 42.36 -15.88 12.31
CA THR A 284 41.45 -16.80 11.60
C THR A 284 40.56 -16.09 10.59
N ILE A 285 40.17 -16.82 9.55
CA ILE A 285 39.19 -16.37 8.55
C ILE A 285 37.83 -16.08 9.21
N TRP A 286 37.48 -16.82 10.27
CA TRP A 286 36.23 -16.66 11.03
C TRP A 286 36.16 -15.31 11.74
N THR A 287 37.17 -14.97 12.54
CA THR A 287 37.18 -13.71 13.29
C THR A 287 37.34 -12.50 12.35
N GLN A 288 38.15 -12.60 11.28
CA GLN A 288 38.20 -11.58 10.23
C GLN A 288 36.83 -11.32 9.57
N SER A 289 36.11 -12.39 9.22
CA SER A 289 34.81 -12.29 8.55
C SER A 289 33.79 -11.57 9.42
N TRP A 290 33.64 -11.98 10.69
CA TRP A 290 32.73 -11.32 11.62
C TRP A 290 33.15 -9.88 11.92
N ARG A 291 34.45 -9.64 12.16
CA ARG A 291 34.99 -8.30 12.44
C ARG A 291 34.69 -7.31 11.33
N TYR A 292 35.06 -7.64 10.10
CA TYR A 292 34.91 -6.72 8.98
C TYR A 292 33.45 -6.52 8.54
N VAL A 293 32.58 -7.53 8.73
CA VAL A 293 31.13 -7.37 8.51
C VAL A 293 30.50 -6.50 9.60
N ALA A 294 30.82 -6.72 10.88
CA ALA A 294 30.24 -5.95 11.98
C ALA A 294 30.65 -4.46 11.93
N ASP A 295 31.93 -4.16 11.63
CA ASP A 295 32.39 -2.79 11.40
C ASP A 295 31.68 -2.15 10.20
N ARG A 296 31.52 -2.90 9.11
CA ARG A 296 30.82 -2.42 7.91
C ARG A 296 29.38 -2.04 8.20
N THR A 297 28.62 -2.92 8.86
CA THR A 297 27.19 -2.68 9.10
C THR A 297 26.98 -1.59 10.14
N GLY A 298 27.83 -1.47 11.17
CA GLY A 298 27.79 -0.33 12.08
C GLY A 298 27.99 1.01 11.35
N ILE A 299 29.04 1.12 10.54
CA ILE A 299 29.36 2.34 9.78
C ILE A 299 28.28 2.68 8.75
N LEU A 300 27.75 1.69 8.02
CA LEU A 300 26.65 1.92 7.07
C LEU A 300 25.31 2.25 7.75
N SER A 301 25.04 1.71 8.94
CA SER A 301 23.89 2.10 9.75
C SER A 301 23.98 3.59 10.12
N VAL A 302 25.10 4.01 10.73
CA VAL A 302 25.34 5.42 11.10
C VAL A 302 25.29 6.36 9.88
N ALA A 303 25.78 5.94 8.71
CA ALA A 303 25.68 6.72 7.47
C ALA A 303 24.22 6.95 7.03
N ASN A 304 23.30 6.02 7.32
CA ASN A 304 21.89 6.16 6.97
C ASN A 304 21.11 7.12 7.92
N PHE A 305 21.60 7.43 9.13
CA PHE A 305 20.87 8.24 10.12
C PHE A 305 20.45 9.64 9.61
N PRO A 306 21.34 10.48 9.05
CA PRO A 306 20.95 11.78 8.49
C PRO A 306 19.84 11.68 7.44
N LEU A 307 19.86 10.63 6.62
CA LEU A 307 18.87 10.40 5.57
C LEU A 307 17.49 10.06 6.16
N ILE A 308 17.42 9.23 7.21
CA ILE A 308 16.18 8.94 7.93
C ILE A 308 15.51 10.23 8.39
N TRP A 309 16.28 11.17 8.95
CA TRP A 309 15.75 12.46 9.41
C TRP A 309 15.35 13.39 8.25
N ILE A 310 16.16 13.51 7.19
CA ILE A 310 15.83 14.32 6.00
C ILE A 310 14.49 13.89 5.40
N PHE A 311 14.34 12.59 5.11
CA PHE A 311 13.15 12.06 4.44
C PHE A 311 11.91 12.01 5.36
N GLY A 312 12.08 12.23 6.69
CA GLY A 312 10.99 12.32 7.66
C GLY A 312 10.45 13.74 7.94
N MET A 313 11.11 14.81 7.46
CA MET A 313 10.68 16.20 7.70
C MET A 313 9.34 16.54 7.00
N ARG A 314 8.51 17.39 7.63
CA ARG A 314 7.38 18.06 6.92
C ARG A 314 7.90 19.17 6.01
N ASN A 315 8.91 19.91 6.47
CA ASN A 315 9.46 21.09 5.78
C ASN A 315 10.69 20.75 4.95
N ASN A 316 10.53 19.88 3.96
CA ASN A 316 11.65 19.43 3.12
C ASN A 316 11.72 20.20 1.78
N LEU A 317 12.79 20.99 1.59
CA LEU A 317 13.08 21.70 0.34
C LEU A 317 13.17 20.77 -0.88
N LEU A 318 13.62 19.52 -0.71
CA LEU A 318 13.75 18.54 -1.79
C LEU A 318 12.40 18.12 -2.36
N MET A 319 11.30 18.15 -1.58
CA MET A 319 9.94 18.01 -2.14
C MET A 319 9.62 19.20 -3.06
N GLY A 320 9.95 20.42 -2.60
CA GLY A 320 9.81 21.66 -3.37
C GLY A 320 10.67 21.72 -4.64
N LEU A 321 11.73 20.92 -4.75
CA LEU A 321 12.58 20.78 -5.94
C LEU A 321 12.15 19.61 -6.85
N THR A 322 12.07 18.39 -6.32
CA THR A 322 11.67 17.17 -7.09
C THR A 322 10.21 17.19 -7.56
N GLY A 323 9.33 17.89 -6.84
CA GLY A 323 7.88 17.82 -7.06
C GLY A 323 7.22 16.56 -6.49
N TRP A 324 7.98 15.69 -5.80
CA TRP A 324 7.41 14.51 -5.14
C TRP A 324 6.74 14.90 -3.81
N HIS A 325 5.63 14.24 -3.49
CA HIS A 325 4.84 14.54 -2.30
C HIS A 325 5.45 13.92 -1.03
N PHE A 326 4.98 14.38 0.15
CA PHE A 326 5.41 13.85 1.44
C PHE A 326 5.23 12.32 1.57
N GLY A 327 4.25 11.73 0.88
CA GLY A 327 4.04 10.28 0.85
C GLY A 327 5.26 9.50 0.35
N THR A 328 5.87 9.96 -0.75
CA THR A 328 7.09 9.41 -1.36
C THR A 328 8.30 9.57 -0.44
N PHE A 329 8.50 10.75 0.13
CA PHE A 329 9.59 11.03 1.07
C PHE A 329 9.49 10.16 2.34
N ASN A 330 8.30 10.08 2.94
CA ASN A 330 8.00 9.19 4.06
C ASN A 330 8.19 7.71 3.68
N ASN A 331 8.00 7.32 2.41
CA ASN A 331 8.30 5.97 1.95
C ASN A 331 9.81 5.66 1.99
N PHE A 332 10.65 6.59 1.53
CA PHE A 332 12.11 6.45 1.64
C PHE A 332 12.56 6.40 3.12
N HIS A 333 12.06 7.32 3.96
CA HIS A 333 12.31 7.32 5.41
C HIS A 333 12.09 5.93 6.05
N ARG A 334 10.92 5.30 5.78
CA ARG A 334 10.60 3.97 6.32
C ARG A 334 11.55 2.87 5.86
N TRP A 335 12.01 2.90 4.60
CA TRP A 335 12.91 1.88 4.06
C TRP A 335 14.36 2.07 4.48
N ILE A 336 14.83 3.32 4.54
CA ILE A 336 16.16 3.65 5.07
C ILE A 336 16.25 3.26 6.55
N ALA A 337 15.22 3.55 7.35
CA ALA A 337 15.17 3.14 8.76
C ALA A 337 15.22 1.61 8.93
N ARG A 338 14.52 0.83 8.10
CA ARG A 338 14.59 -0.64 8.11
C ARG A 338 15.99 -1.16 7.80
N VAL A 339 16.66 -0.60 6.79
CA VAL A 339 18.02 -0.99 6.40
C VAL A 339 19.03 -0.64 7.49
N ALA A 340 18.95 0.57 8.07
CA ALA A 340 19.81 0.98 9.18
C ALA A 340 19.62 0.13 10.44
N THR A 341 18.39 -0.19 10.82
CA THR A 341 18.12 -1.08 11.97
C THR A 341 18.63 -2.50 11.72
N LEU A 342 18.43 -3.05 10.52
CA LEU A 342 18.99 -4.37 10.17
C LEU A 342 20.52 -4.37 10.21
N GLN A 343 21.16 -3.30 9.72
CA GLN A 343 22.61 -3.12 9.80
C GLN A 343 23.10 -2.98 11.26
N ALA A 344 22.36 -2.29 12.12
CA ALA A 344 22.66 -2.21 13.57
C ALA A 344 22.51 -3.57 14.27
N VAL A 345 21.47 -4.34 13.96
CA VAL A 345 21.28 -5.70 14.50
C VAL A 345 22.42 -6.63 14.07
N ILE A 346 22.85 -6.59 12.80
CA ILE A 346 24.00 -7.39 12.33
C ILE A 346 25.31 -6.94 13.00
N HIS A 347 25.46 -5.64 13.29
CA HIS A 347 26.61 -5.11 14.04
C HIS A 347 26.64 -5.64 15.48
N SER A 348 25.55 -5.49 16.24
CA SER A 348 25.40 -6.02 17.61
C SER A 348 25.62 -7.54 17.67
N ILE A 349 25.05 -8.30 16.73
CA ILE A 349 25.24 -9.76 16.66
C ILE A 349 26.70 -10.10 16.36
N GLY A 350 27.33 -9.45 15.38
CA GLY A 350 28.71 -9.76 14.99
C GLY A 350 29.72 -9.45 16.10
N TYR A 351 29.55 -8.32 16.80
CA TYR A 351 30.36 -8.01 17.99
C TYR A 351 30.09 -8.97 19.15
N THR A 352 28.83 -9.35 19.39
CA THR A 352 28.48 -10.37 20.40
C THR A 352 29.15 -11.71 20.10
N VAL A 353 29.11 -12.18 18.85
CA VAL A 353 29.77 -13.43 18.43
C VAL A 353 31.27 -13.37 18.68
N LEU A 354 31.96 -12.29 18.30
CA LEU A 354 33.41 -12.14 18.52
C LEU A 354 33.79 -12.19 20.00
N VAL A 355 33.03 -11.50 20.87
CA VAL A 355 33.29 -11.47 22.32
C VAL A 355 33.05 -12.84 22.97
N PHE A 356 32.06 -13.61 22.47
CA PHE A 356 31.84 -14.99 22.92
C PHE A 356 32.90 -15.98 22.41
N ASP A 357 33.41 -15.80 21.18
CA ASP A 357 34.45 -16.63 20.55
C ASP A 357 35.81 -16.48 21.27
N ASP A 358 36.14 -15.25 21.69
CA ASP A 358 37.41 -14.90 22.35
C ASP A 358 37.47 -15.28 23.84
N GLY A 359 36.42 -14.96 24.62
CA GLY A 359 36.45 -15.12 26.09
C GLY A 359 35.14 -15.55 26.75
N GLY A 360 34.14 -15.97 25.96
CA GLY A 360 32.89 -16.55 26.46
C GLY A 360 32.10 -15.66 27.43
N TRP A 361 31.32 -16.31 28.32
CA TRP A 361 30.48 -15.61 29.31
C TRP A 361 31.23 -14.64 30.24
N PRO A 362 32.44 -14.93 30.75
CA PRO A 362 33.19 -13.97 31.57
C PRO A 362 33.54 -12.68 30.83
N LEU A 363 34.05 -12.78 29.59
CA LEU A 363 34.40 -11.60 28.80
C LEU A 363 33.15 -10.84 28.35
N PHE A 364 32.10 -11.53 27.90
CA PHE A 364 30.80 -10.92 27.60
C PHE A 364 30.23 -10.15 28.80
N GLY A 365 30.30 -10.73 30.01
CA GLY A 365 29.89 -10.07 31.25
C GLY A 365 30.73 -8.82 31.58
N TRP A 366 32.03 -8.83 31.28
CA TRP A 366 32.89 -7.67 31.45
C TRP A 366 32.53 -6.53 30.47
N TYR A 367 32.24 -6.85 29.20
CA TYR A 367 31.81 -5.84 28.21
C TYR A 367 30.51 -5.10 28.61
N TRP A 368 29.62 -5.70 29.41
CA TRP A 368 28.46 -4.97 29.96
C TRP A 368 28.82 -3.87 30.97
N THR A 369 30.05 -3.82 31.48
CA THR A 369 30.56 -2.69 32.28
C THR A 369 31.05 -1.52 31.42
N GLU A 370 31.34 -1.77 30.13
CA GLU A 370 31.86 -0.76 29.21
C GLU A 370 30.76 0.18 28.69
N TYR A 371 31.00 1.48 28.78
CA TYR A 371 29.97 2.50 28.54
C TYR A 371 29.44 2.51 27.11
N PHE A 372 30.32 2.26 26.13
CA PHE A 372 29.94 2.22 24.71
C PHE A 372 29.14 0.97 24.33
N TRP A 373 29.29 -0.12 25.08
CA TRP A 373 28.68 -1.42 24.75
C TRP A 373 27.19 -1.43 25.10
N TRP A 374 26.85 -1.22 26.37
CA TRP A 374 25.45 -1.27 26.81
C TRP A 374 24.62 -0.13 26.20
N THR A 375 25.22 1.02 25.90
CA THR A 375 24.52 2.12 25.21
C THR A 375 24.28 1.81 23.72
N GLY A 376 25.20 1.08 23.07
CA GLY A 376 24.98 0.52 21.74
C GLY A 376 23.80 -0.46 21.71
N GLU A 377 23.74 -1.39 22.66
CA GLU A 377 22.62 -2.34 22.76
C GLU A 377 21.29 -1.65 23.05
N VAL A 378 21.25 -0.64 23.94
CA VAL A 378 20.04 0.17 24.15
C VAL A 378 19.65 0.94 22.88
N ALA A 379 20.60 1.39 22.05
CA ALA A 379 20.32 1.99 20.75
C ALA A 379 19.70 0.97 19.78
N THR A 380 20.33 -0.20 19.58
CA THR A 380 19.82 -1.27 18.70
C THR A 380 18.43 -1.75 19.14
N ILE A 381 18.21 -1.97 20.44
CA ILE A 381 16.90 -2.34 21.01
C ILE A 381 15.87 -1.23 20.75
N SER A 382 16.23 0.04 20.94
CA SER A 382 15.32 1.17 20.70
C SER A 382 14.98 1.35 19.22
N MET A 383 15.93 1.12 18.31
CA MET A 383 15.69 1.11 16.85
C MET A 383 14.75 -0.04 16.45
N CYS A 384 14.89 -1.22 17.05
CA CYS A 384 13.99 -2.35 16.84
C CYS A 384 12.58 -2.05 17.37
N ALA A 385 12.49 -1.45 18.57
CA ALA A 385 11.23 -1.01 19.17
C ALA A 385 10.53 0.04 18.31
N ILE A 386 11.24 1.03 17.76
CA ILE A 386 10.69 2.01 16.81
C ILE A 386 10.01 1.30 15.63
N LEU A 387 10.65 0.29 15.02
CA LEU A 387 10.06 -0.43 13.89
C LEU A 387 8.85 -1.26 14.31
N ALA A 388 8.92 -1.99 15.42
CA ALA A 388 7.81 -2.77 15.97
C ALA A 388 6.60 -1.89 16.31
N PHE A 389 6.82 -0.71 16.90
CA PHE A 389 5.78 0.26 17.20
C PHE A 389 5.38 1.14 15.99
N SER A 390 6.00 0.97 14.82
CA SER A 390 5.63 1.64 13.56
C SER A 390 4.85 0.74 12.59
N VAL A 391 4.37 -0.43 13.03
CA VAL A 391 3.53 -1.33 12.22
C VAL A 391 2.21 -0.66 11.80
N PHE A 392 1.72 -1.02 10.62
CA PHE A 392 0.55 -0.38 9.99
C PHE A 392 -0.71 -0.39 10.88
N TRP A 393 -0.97 -1.49 11.58
CA TRP A 393 -2.13 -1.63 12.47
C TRP A 393 -2.13 -0.57 13.58
N MET A 394 -1.03 -0.42 14.33
CA MET A 394 -1.00 0.53 15.45
C MET A 394 -1.00 1.99 14.95
N ARG A 395 -0.33 2.27 13.82
CA ARG A 395 -0.39 3.60 13.18
C ARG A 395 -1.80 3.98 12.69
N ARG A 396 -2.69 3.01 12.46
CA ARG A 396 -4.09 3.24 12.07
C ARG A 396 -5.03 3.38 13.26
N GLN A 397 -4.86 2.55 14.30
CA GLN A 397 -5.80 2.50 15.44
C GLN A 397 -5.40 3.43 16.61
N LEU A 398 -4.10 3.65 16.82
CA LEU A 398 -3.55 4.36 17.99
C LEU A 398 -2.50 5.40 17.56
N TYR A 399 -2.84 6.23 16.57
CA TYR A 399 -1.91 7.16 15.93
C TYR A 399 -1.16 8.07 16.92
N GLU A 400 -1.84 8.64 17.91
CA GLU A 400 -1.20 9.54 18.91
C GLU A 400 -0.19 8.81 19.79
N ALA A 401 -0.51 7.57 20.20
CA ALA A 401 0.38 6.74 21.01
C ALA A 401 1.60 6.29 20.19
N PHE A 402 1.41 5.93 18.92
CA PHE A 402 2.48 5.70 17.96
C PHE A 402 3.39 6.93 17.84
N LEU A 403 2.82 8.12 17.61
CA LEU A 403 3.58 9.35 17.39
C LEU A 403 4.42 9.74 18.61
N ALA A 404 3.83 9.69 19.81
CA ALA A 404 4.54 9.97 21.05
C ALA A 404 5.68 8.97 21.30
N LEU A 405 5.40 7.66 21.17
CA LEU A 405 6.37 6.59 21.40
C LEU A 405 7.52 6.62 20.38
N HIS A 406 7.22 6.90 19.11
CA HIS A 406 8.22 7.05 18.05
C HIS A 406 9.14 8.26 18.31
N ILE A 407 8.61 9.38 18.81
CA ILE A 407 9.42 10.57 19.20
C ILE A 407 10.31 10.25 20.41
N VAL A 408 9.76 9.67 21.47
CA VAL A 408 10.52 9.35 22.69
C VAL A 408 11.65 8.37 22.41
N LEU A 409 11.38 7.28 21.67
CA LEU A 409 12.42 6.33 21.30
C LEU A 409 13.46 6.94 20.35
N SER A 410 13.07 7.87 19.46
CA SER A 410 14.02 8.59 18.59
C SER A 410 14.97 9.49 19.39
N ILE A 411 14.50 10.13 20.46
CA ILE A 411 15.36 10.88 21.41
C ILE A 411 16.35 9.92 22.08
N ILE A 412 15.86 8.78 22.58
CA ILE A 412 16.69 7.76 23.22
C ILE A 412 17.79 7.29 22.27
N VAL A 413 17.45 6.90 21.03
CA VAL A 413 18.42 6.47 20.01
C VAL A 413 19.50 7.53 19.75
N VAL A 414 19.15 8.80 19.61
CA VAL A 414 20.16 9.85 19.36
C VAL A 414 21.09 10.03 20.57
N ILE A 415 20.55 10.02 21.80
CA ILE A 415 21.35 10.15 23.03
C ILE A 415 22.26 8.93 23.23
N THR A 416 21.73 7.71 23.07
CA THR A 416 22.52 6.49 23.26
C THR A 416 23.51 6.26 22.14
N MET A 417 23.27 6.75 20.91
CA MET A 417 24.27 6.72 19.86
C MET A 417 25.44 7.69 20.10
N PHE A 418 25.20 8.90 20.63
CA PHE A 418 26.30 9.77 21.10
C PHE A 418 27.15 9.10 22.18
N ALA A 419 26.54 8.33 23.08
CA ALA A 419 27.24 7.56 24.11
C ALA A 419 28.00 6.35 23.54
N HIS A 420 27.39 5.61 22.62
CA HIS A 420 27.99 4.46 21.95
C HIS A 420 29.22 4.85 21.11
N VAL A 421 29.14 5.92 20.32
CA VAL A 421 30.27 6.33 19.47
C VAL A 421 31.36 7.12 20.21
N SER A 422 31.22 7.38 21.51
CA SER A 422 32.21 8.16 22.28
C SER A 422 33.58 7.49 22.36
N ILE A 423 33.64 6.16 22.18
CA ILE A 423 34.89 5.39 22.05
C ILE A 423 35.80 5.93 20.92
N PHE A 424 35.22 6.51 19.87
CA PHE A 424 35.95 7.11 18.75
C PHE A 424 36.35 8.58 18.97
N ASN A 425 36.33 9.07 20.22
CA ASN A 425 36.78 10.41 20.60
C ASN A 425 36.19 11.56 19.74
N GLY A 426 34.93 11.44 19.36
CA GLY A 426 34.18 12.45 18.61
C GLY A 426 34.19 12.33 17.09
N GLN A 427 34.89 11.34 16.50
CA GLN A 427 34.96 11.18 15.03
C GLN A 427 33.59 10.91 14.37
N PHE A 428 32.68 10.26 15.08
CA PHE A 428 31.34 9.88 14.60
C PHE A 428 30.20 10.76 15.17
N ASP A 429 30.51 11.84 15.88
CA ASP A 429 29.50 12.76 16.44
C ASP A 429 28.75 13.53 15.34
N ALA A 430 29.40 13.81 14.20
CA ALA A 430 28.86 14.67 13.15
C ALA A 430 27.54 14.15 12.55
N PRO A 431 27.39 12.86 12.15
CA PRO A 431 26.10 12.28 11.77
C PRO A 431 24.98 12.49 12.80
N MET A 432 25.27 12.37 14.10
CA MET A 432 24.26 12.57 15.15
C MET A 432 23.87 14.05 15.29
N TRP A 433 24.86 14.96 15.28
CA TRP A 433 24.60 16.40 15.26
C TRP A 433 23.80 16.85 14.04
N ILE A 434 24.05 16.26 12.87
CA ILE A 434 23.27 16.53 11.65
C ILE A 434 21.80 16.14 11.87
N CYS A 435 21.50 14.99 12.48
CA CYS A 435 20.13 14.59 12.81
C CYS A 435 19.44 15.58 13.77
N VAL A 436 20.15 16.01 14.82
CA VAL A 436 19.65 17.03 15.77
C VAL A 436 19.36 18.36 15.07
N VAL A 437 20.29 18.88 14.27
CA VAL A 437 20.13 20.16 13.55
C VAL A 437 18.98 20.10 12.56
N ILE A 438 18.82 19.00 11.83
CA ILE A 438 17.72 18.80 10.88
C ILE A 438 16.37 18.72 11.60
N TRP A 439 16.31 18.02 12.74
CA TRP A 439 15.08 17.90 13.52
C TRP A 439 14.64 19.23 14.15
N LEU A 440 15.58 19.96 14.77
CA LEU A 440 15.33 21.28 15.34
C LEU A 440 15.00 22.30 14.23
N GLY A 441 15.64 22.20 13.06
CA GLY A 441 15.32 22.98 11.86
C GLY A 441 13.87 22.81 11.41
N ASP A 442 13.38 21.57 11.26
CA ASP A 442 11.97 21.29 10.94
C ASP A 442 11.00 21.71 12.06
N ARG A 443 11.44 21.83 13.33
CA ARG A 443 10.61 22.46 14.40
C ARG A 443 10.57 23.99 14.25
N LEU A 444 11.70 24.64 14.04
CA LEU A 444 11.79 26.09 13.84
C LEU A 444 11.01 26.56 12.59
N LEU A 445 11.07 25.79 11.50
CA LEU A 445 10.31 26.08 10.27
C LEU A 445 8.79 25.89 10.42
N ARG A 446 8.32 25.04 11.35
CA ARG A 446 6.90 24.97 11.72
C ARG A 446 6.47 26.18 12.54
N LEU A 447 7.27 26.55 13.54
CA LEU A 447 7.01 27.72 14.38
C LEU A 447 6.97 29.01 13.55
N SER A 448 7.92 29.21 12.61
CA SER A 448 7.89 30.39 11.74
C SER A 448 6.67 30.42 10.81
N ARG A 449 6.20 29.25 10.32
CA ARG A 449 4.94 29.15 9.57
C ARG A 449 3.70 29.47 10.40
N VAL A 450 3.67 29.05 11.66
CA VAL A 450 2.61 29.43 12.60
C VAL A 450 2.63 30.94 12.81
N PHE A 451 3.76 31.56 13.15
CA PHE A 451 3.82 33.02 13.32
C PHE A 451 3.55 33.79 12.01
N ALA A 452 3.81 33.21 10.84
CA ALA A 452 3.53 33.85 9.55
C ALA A 452 2.05 33.87 9.15
N PHE A 453 1.25 32.89 9.59
CA PHE A 453 -0.21 32.94 9.41
C PHE A 453 -0.92 33.63 10.58
N ASN A 454 -0.40 33.45 11.80
CA ASN A 454 -1.01 33.90 13.05
C ASN A 454 -0.15 34.98 13.75
N PRO A 455 0.12 36.18 13.18
CA PRO A 455 0.89 37.23 13.88
C PRO A 455 0.25 37.67 15.21
N ARG A 456 -1.09 37.74 15.26
CA ARG A 456 -1.87 37.87 16.50
C ARG A 456 -2.02 36.50 17.18
N PHE A 457 -0.90 35.88 17.55
CA PHE A 457 -0.82 34.49 18.03
C PHE A 457 -1.81 34.15 19.16
N TRP A 458 -2.06 35.09 20.08
CA TRP A 458 -2.97 34.88 21.20
C TRP A 458 -4.44 35.08 20.83
N ASP A 459 -4.72 35.92 19.83
CA ASP A 459 -6.07 36.39 19.47
C ASP A 459 -6.58 35.69 18.19
N SER A 460 -5.97 34.56 17.84
CA SER A 460 -6.32 33.75 16.67
C SER A 460 -7.56 32.90 16.94
N CYS A 461 -8.72 33.52 16.75
CA CYS A 461 -10.04 32.93 16.93
C CYS A 461 -10.62 32.46 15.57
N ALA A 462 -11.40 31.38 15.55
CA ALA A 462 -12.08 30.87 14.36
C ALA A 462 -13.53 30.45 14.68
N LYS A 463 -14.44 30.67 13.73
CA LYS A 463 -15.87 30.36 13.83
C LYS A 463 -16.10 28.91 13.43
N MET A 464 -16.77 28.14 14.28
CA MET A 464 -16.97 26.70 14.12
C MET A 464 -18.45 26.34 14.24
N THR A 465 -18.99 25.64 13.25
CA THR A 465 -20.42 25.30 13.16
C THR A 465 -20.57 23.82 12.78
N TYR A 466 -21.41 23.06 13.48
CA TYR A 466 -21.69 21.66 13.13
C TYR A 466 -23.04 21.53 12.43
N HIS A 467 -23.04 20.97 11.23
CA HIS A 467 -24.22 20.59 10.48
C HIS A 467 -24.50 19.10 10.71
N SER A 468 -25.57 18.82 11.46
CA SER A 468 -25.96 17.48 11.89
C SER A 468 -26.41 16.58 10.74
N GLU A 469 -27.13 17.14 9.78
CA GLU A 469 -27.73 16.44 8.62
C GLU A 469 -26.67 15.97 7.62
N SER A 470 -25.66 16.81 7.36
CA SER A 470 -24.51 16.48 6.49
C SER A 470 -23.38 15.72 7.22
N ASN A 471 -23.47 15.62 8.55
CA ASN A 471 -22.40 15.25 9.49
C ASN A 471 -21.07 15.92 9.12
N THR A 472 -21.05 17.25 9.06
CA THR A 472 -19.87 18.04 8.70
C THR A 472 -19.70 19.23 9.65
N VAL A 473 -18.47 19.47 10.10
CA VAL A 473 -18.09 20.68 10.84
C VAL A 473 -17.46 21.67 9.86
N ARG A 474 -18.07 22.84 9.77
CA ARG A 474 -17.60 24.00 9.02
C ARG A 474 -16.72 24.83 9.94
N LEU A 475 -15.47 25.06 9.55
CA LEU A 475 -14.50 25.88 10.30
C LEU A 475 -14.06 27.04 9.42
N VAL A 476 -14.41 28.27 9.81
CA VAL A 476 -14.08 29.51 9.12
C VAL A 476 -13.00 30.24 9.90
N VAL A 477 -11.84 30.44 9.28
CA VAL A 477 -10.66 31.06 9.89
C VAL A 477 -10.37 32.39 9.20
N PRO A 478 -10.38 33.53 9.92
CA PRO A 478 -9.94 34.81 9.37
C PRO A 478 -8.50 34.72 8.86
N CYS A 479 -8.23 35.30 7.68
CA CYS A 479 -6.90 35.36 7.09
C CYS A 479 -6.43 36.79 6.78
N SER A 480 -7.23 37.81 7.14
CA SER A 480 -6.93 39.25 7.13
C SER A 480 -5.53 39.59 7.66
N THR A 481 -5.12 38.97 8.78
CA THR A 481 -3.84 39.24 9.47
C THR A 481 -2.67 38.34 9.01
N SER A 482 -2.88 37.41 8.08
CA SER A 482 -1.82 36.52 7.59
C SER A 482 -0.82 37.27 6.70
N ILE A 483 0.48 36.98 6.85
CA ILE A 483 1.55 37.57 6.04
C ILE A 483 1.47 37.12 4.56
N TYR A 484 0.75 36.02 4.29
CA TYR A 484 0.55 35.48 2.94
C TYR A 484 -0.92 35.12 2.71
N LYS A 485 -1.40 35.29 1.47
CA LYS A 485 -2.74 34.86 1.08
C LYS A 485 -2.78 33.33 0.91
N PRO A 486 -3.83 32.63 1.41
CA PRO A 486 -4.05 31.22 1.09
C PRO A 486 -4.18 30.99 -0.42
N ALA A 487 -3.91 29.76 -0.87
CA ALA A 487 -3.87 29.42 -2.30
C ALA A 487 -4.57 28.08 -2.61
N PRO A 488 -5.19 27.91 -3.79
CA PRO A 488 -5.88 26.69 -4.19
C PRO A 488 -5.05 25.40 -4.02
N GLY A 489 -5.71 24.31 -3.62
CA GLY A 489 -5.09 23.00 -3.38
C GLY A 489 -4.06 22.93 -2.23
N THR A 490 -3.95 23.96 -1.38
CA THR A 490 -3.11 23.91 -0.18
C THR A 490 -3.83 23.30 1.02
N PHE A 491 -3.05 22.75 1.96
CA PHE A 491 -3.55 22.20 3.21
C PHE A 491 -2.76 22.75 4.41
N TYR A 492 -3.41 22.74 5.56
CA TYR A 492 -2.94 23.38 6.79
C TYR A 492 -3.06 22.41 7.96
N TYR A 493 -2.08 22.40 8.86
CA TYR A 493 -2.20 21.69 10.13
C TYR A 493 -2.87 22.62 11.15
N ILE A 494 -4.02 22.19 11.67
CA ILE A 494 -4.82 22.99 12.60
C ILE A 494 -4.61 22.46 14.02
N TYR A 495 -4.28 23.37 14.93
CA TYR A 495 -4.26 23.18 16.39
C TYR A 495 -5.50 23.82 16.99
N VAL A 496 -6.11 23.21 18.01
CA VAL A 496 -7.26 23.78 18.74
C VAL A 496 -6.85 24.01 20.20
N LEU A 497 -6.60 25.26 20.58
CA LEU A 497 -5.98 25.65 21.85
C LEU A 497 -6.90 25.49 23.06
N ASN A 498 -8.22 25.60 22.86
CA ASN A 498 -9.23 25.39 23.90
C ASN A 498 -9.73 23.93 23.99
N ALA A 499 -9.16 23.00 23.21
CA ALA A 499 -9.43 21.57 23.35
C ALA A 499 -8.55 20.93 24.43
N SER A 500 -8.95 19.75 24.93
CA SER A 500 -8.24 19.01 25.98
C SER A 500 -6.84 18.47 25.62
N ARG A 501 -6.38 18.71 24.38
CA ARG A 501 -5.06 18.30 23.85
C ARG A 501 -4.55 19.33 22.83
N PRO A 502 -4.15 20.55 23.27
CA PRO A 502 -3.82 21.67 22.37
C PRO A 502 -2.52 21.48 21.56
N TRP A 503 -1.76 20.40 21.81
CA TRP A 503 -0.55 20.03 21.08
C TRP A 503 -0.79 19.11 19.88
N GLU A 504 -1.98 18.52 19.74
CA GLU A 504 -2.34 17.68 18.59
C GLU A 504 -2.61 18.57 17.37
N SER A 505 -2.06 18.24 16.20
CA SER A 505 -2.34 18.94 14.94
C SER A 505 -2.54 18.03 13.75
N HIS A 506 -3.63 18.28 13.02
CA HIS A 506 -4.14 17.42 11.97
C HIS A 506 -4.27 18.23 10.66
N PRO A 507 -3.94 17.64 9.50
CA PRO A 507 -3.94 18.33 8.22
C PRO A 507 -5.36 18.37 7.62
N PHE A 508 -5.81 19.56 7.23
CA PHE A 508 -7.05 19.76 6.48
C PHE A 508 -6.77 20.58 5.22
N THR A 509 -7.31 20.13 4.08
CA THR A 509 -7.27 20.88 2.82
C THR A 509 -8.24 22.06 2.92
N MET A 510 -7.77 23.25 2.51
CA MET A 510 -8.64 24.43 2.42
C MET A 510 -9.71 24.19 1.35
N ALA A 511 -10.98 24.46 1.66
CA ALA A 511 -12.07 24.30 0.71
C ALA A 511 -12.14 25.49 -0.26
N TYR A 512 -12.07 26.72 0.24
CA TYR A 512 -12.02 27.97 -0.55
C TYR A 512 -11.65 29.16 0.35
N THR A 513 -11.49 30.33 -0.25
CA THR A 513 -11.31 31.63 0.43
C THR A 513 -12.47 32.57 0.12
N THR A 514 -13.00 33.24 1.13
CA THR A 514 -13.96 34.34 0.97
C THR A 514 -13.19 35.66 0.91
N PRO A 515 -13.26 36.43 -0.20
CA PRO A 515 -12.71 37.78 -0.22
C PRO A 515 -13.57 38.74 0.60
N GLU A 516 -12.90 39.75 1.14
CA GLU A 516 -13.48 40.93 1.79
C GLU A 516 -14.50 41.62 0.85
N ARG A 517 -15.63 42.08 1.40
CA ARG A 517 -16.73 42.69 0.63
C ARG A 517 -17.03 44.12 1.10
N ASP A 518 -17.02 45.07 0.17
CA ASP A 518 -17.45 46.45 0.42
C ASP A 518 -18.87 46.51 0.97
N VAL A 519 -19.06 47.13 2.14
CA VAL A 519 -20.30 47.10 2.95
C VAL A 519 -21.39 48.04 2.41
N SER A 520 -21.40 48.33 1.09
CA SER A 520 -22.21 49.40 0.48
C SER A 520 -23.63 49.00 0.05
N GLN A 521 -24.04 47.73 0.20
CA GLN A 521 -25.31 47.21 -0.35
C GLN A 521 -26.23 46.47 0.63
N MET A 522 -25.79 46.21 1.88
CA MET A 522 -26.53 45.34 2.82
C MET A 522 -27.45 46.12 3.79
N GLU A 523 -27.23 47.42 3.97
CA GLU A 523 -27.72 48.28 5.07
C GLU A 523 -29.25 48.57 5.08
N ARG A 524 -30.07 47.81 4.35
CA ARG A 524 -31.52 48.09 4.20
C ARG A 524 -32.47 47.06 4.78
N VAL A 525 -32.00 45.89 5.22
CA VAL A 525 -32.88 44.80 5.70
C VAL A 525 -32.30 44.05 6.91
N SER A 526 -32.25 44.70 8.08
CA SER A 526 -32.39 44.07 9.43
C SER A 526 -32.28 45.09 10.56
N LEU A 527 -33.31 45.94 10.73
CA LEU A 527 -33.52 46.71 11.95
C LEU A 527 -34.88 46.34 12.54
N LEU A 528 -34.91 45.46 13.54
CA LEU A 528 -35.93 45.34 14.62
C LEU A 528 -35.69 44.07 15.48
N GLN A 529 -35.78 44.23 16.81
CA GLN A 529 -35.78 43.17 17.87
C GLN A 529 -34.42 42.46 18.15
N GLY A 530 -33.95 42.30 19.40
CA GLY A 530 -34.45 42.88 20.67
C GLY A 530 -33.71 42.42 21.96
N ASP A 531 -33.67 43.33 22.96
CA ASP A 531 -33.41 43.21 24.42
C ASP A 531 -32.18 42.40 24.95
N PRO A 532 -31.16 43.03 25.58
CA PRO A 532 -29.95 42.35 26.08
C PRO A 532 -30.00 41.99 27.57
N ARG A 533 -29.82 40.70 27.92
CA ARG A 533 -29.74 40.31 29.35
C ARG A 533 -29.08 38.94 29.69
N GLN A 534 -27.76 38.81 29.50
CA GLN A 534 -26.88 38.08 30.44
C GLN A 534 -25.39 38.25 30.08
N GLN A 535 -24.61 38.82 31.00
CA GLN A 535 -23.15 38.73 31.00
C GLN A 535 -22.72 37.78 32.13
N ASP A 536 -21.80 36.86 31.84
CA ASP A 536 -20.49 36.80 32.53
C ASP A 536 -19.58 35.69 31.95
N LEU A 537 -18.26 35.93 31.99
CA LEU A 537 -17.18 34.92 31.92
C LEU A 537 -16.76 34.25 30.58
N HIS A 538 -16.74 34.93 29.41
CA HIS A 538 -15.84 34.48 28.29
C HIS A 538 -15.29 35.49 27.25
N ASN A 539 -15.20 36.79 27.56
CA ASN A 539 -14.85 37.80 26.56
C ASN A 539 -13.33 37.94 26.30
N GLN A 540 -12.83 37.24 25.28
CA GLN A 540 -11.57 37.59 24.59
C GLN A 540 -11.53 37.20 23.09
N CYS A 541 -12.67 36.81 22.52
CA CYS A 541 -12.87 36.56 21.09
C CYS A 541 -14.26 37.09 20.65
N ASP A 542 -14.71 38.24 21.16
CA ASP A 542 -15.90 38.90 20.59
C ASP A 542 -15.51 39.53 19.25
N PRO A 543 -16.13 39.15 18.12
CA PRO A 543 -16.11 39.98 16.94
C PRO A 543 -17.00 41.20 17.21
N THR A 544 -16.44 42.41 17.10
CA THR A 544 -17.28 43.59 16.90
C THR A 544 -18.06 43.41 15.61
N GLU A 545 -19.37 43.66 15.64
CA GLU A 545 -20.16 43.77 14.43
C GLU A 545 -19.59 44.89 13.52
N GLU A 546 -19.85 44.81 12.22
CA GLU A 546 -19.39 45.76 11.18
C GLU A 546 -17.92 45.65 10.69
N GLU A 547 -17.44 44.47 10.29
CA GLU A 547 -16.60 44.34 9.06
C GLU A 547 -16.54 42.88 8.53
N ALA A 548 -16.59 42.69 7.22
CA ALA A 548 -16.67 41.38 6.57
C ALA A 548 -15.27 40.82 6.21
N GLU A 549 -14.45 40.54 7.23
CA GLU A 549 -13.04 40.14 7.07
C GLU A 549 -12.82 38.96 6.10
N ALA A 550 -11.75 39.06 5.29
CA ALA A 550 -11.29 37.98 4.43
C ALA A 550 -10.95 36.71 5.24
N SER A 551 -11.44 35.55 4.80
CA SER A 551 -11.39 34.30 5.54
C SER A 551 -11.20 33.07 4.64
N MET A 552 -10.79 31.95 5.24
CA MET A 552 -10.69 30.64 4.58
C MET A 552 -11.54 29.59 5.29
N THR A 553 -12.17 28.70 4.51
CA THR A 553 -13.12 27.69 5.03
C THR A 553 -12.52 26.29 4.93
N PHE A 554 -12.77 25.46 5.96
CA PHE A 554 -12.50 24.03 5.97
C PHE A 554 -13.80 23.25 6.20
N LEU A 555 -13.99 22.16 5.45
CA LEU A 555 -15.09 21.21 5.62
C LEU A 555 -14.54 19.94 6.29
N ILE A 556 -14.80 19.78 7.58
CA ILE A 556 -14.23 18.74 8.44
C ILE A 556 -15.29 17.70 8.76
N ARG A 557 -15.19 16.50 8.17
CA ARG A 557 -16.10 15.40 8.54
C ARG A 557 -15.69 14.72 9.86
N PRO A 558 -16.59 14.56 10.84
CA PRO A 558 -16.31 13.87 12.10
C PRO A 558 -16.14 12.36 11.90
N TYR A 559 -14.95 11.89 12.26
CA TYR A 559 -14.61 10.50 12.57
C TYR A 559 -14.22 10.45 14.05
N ASP A 560 -13.29 9.56 14.43
CA ASP A 560 -12.82 9.41 15.81
C ASP A 560 -11.85 10.52 16.28
N SER A 561 -11.46 10.42 17.56
CA SER A 561 -10.43 11.24 18.23
C SER A 561 -10.60 12.75 17.99
N PHE A 562 -9.61 13.43 17.41
CA PHE A 562 -9.58 14.88 17.21
C PHE A 562 -10.84 15.42 16.52
N THR A 563 -11.32 14.75 15.48
CA THR A 563 -12.49 15.20 14.71
C THR A 563 -13.81 15.00 15.47
N ALA A 564 -13.93 13.94 16.29
CA ALA A 564 -15.04 13.78 17.23
C ALA A 564 -15.07 14.90 18.29
N ARG A 565 -13.91 15.32 18.80
CA ARG A 565 -13.82 16.43 19.78
C ARG A 565 -14.23 17.76 19.16
N ILE A 566 -13.74 18.07 17.95
CA ILE A 566 -14.16 19.24 17.17
C ILE A 566 -15.68 19.27 16.97
N ARG A 567 -16.29 18.14 16.56
CA ARG A 567 -17.75 18.02 16.46
C ARG A 567 -18.44 18.30 17.78
N ASN A 568 -18.02 17.65 18.86
CA ASN A 568 -18.64 17.81 20.16
C ASN A 568 -18.54 19.26 20.68
N MET A 569 -17.46 19.97 20.37
CA MET A 569 -17.28 21.39 20.70
C MET A 569 -18.18 22.35 19.91
N ALA A 570 -18.76 21.94 18.77
CA ALA A 570 -19.72 22.73 18.00
C ALA A 570 -21.13 22.11 17.97
N ALA A 571 -21.39 21.08 18.79
CA ALA A 571 -22.67 20.38 18.84
C ALA A 571 -23.77 21.18 19.56
N GLU A 572 -23.39 22.16 20.38
CA GLU A 572 -24.31 23.03 21.13
C GLU A 572 -24.70 24.30 20.33
N GLY A 573 -24.11 24.51 19.16
CA GLY A 573 -24.39 25.64 18.27
C GLY A 573 -23.12 26.20 17.62
N GLU A 574 -23.24 27.40 17.05
CA GLU A 574 -22.08 28.14 16.57
C GLU A 574 -21.15 28.47 17.76
N THR A 575 -19.87 28.09 17.63
CA THR A 575 -18.89 28.18 18.71
C THR A 575 -17.60 28.80 18.20
N ILE A 576 -17.01 29.71 18.97
CA ILE A 576 -15.71 30.31 18.65
C ILE A 576 -14.59 29.47 19.29
N ALA A 577 -13.68 28.97 18.46
CA ALA A 577 -12.53 28.18 18.88
C ALA A 577 -11.23 28.99 18.73
N ARG A 578 -10.32 28.89 19.72
CA ARG A 578 -8.96 29.46 19.58
C ARG A 578 -8.10 28.46 18.82
N VAL A 579 -7.54 28.86 17.69
CA VAL A 579 -6.82 27.96 16.78
C VAL A 579 -5.43 28.50 16.43
N LEU A 580 -4.52 27.61 16.05
CA LEU A 580 -3.28 27.99 15.35
C LEU A 580 -3.19 27.23 14.03
N ILE A 581 -2.78 27.94 13.00
CA ILE A 581 -2.63 27.43 11.63
C ILE A 581 -1.15 27.25 11.28
N GLU A 582 -0.69 26.02 11.04
CA GLU A 582 0.66 25.71 10.52
C GLU A 582 0.56 25.40 9.01
N GLY A 583 1.08 26.29 8.14
CA GLY A 583 1.00 26.14 6.68
C GLY A 583 1.77 27.19 5.86
N PRO A 584 1.48 27.35 4.55
CA PRO A 584 0.69 26.43 3.75
C PRO A 584 1.53 25.21 3.35
N TYR A 585 0.91 24.04 3.29
CA TYR A 585 1.50 22.81 2.78
C TYR A 585 0.82 22.34 1.49
N GLY A 586 1.47 21.44 0.76
CA GLY A 586 1.05 21.07 -0.59
C GLY A 586 1.58 22.04 -1.64
N SER A 587 0.88 22.14 -2.77
CA SER A 587 1.25 23.02 -3.89
C SER A 587 0.03 23.32 -4.73
N THR A 588 -0.16 24.60 -5.09
CA THR A 588 -1.12 24.97 -6.12
C THR A 588 -0.66 24.45 -7.48
N HIS A 589 -1.54 23.73 -8.17
CA HIS A 589 -1.30 23.18 -9.49
C HIS A 589 -1.81 24.15 -10.57
N ALA A 590 -1.07 24.28 -11.67
CA ALA A 590 -1.45 25.14 -12.80
C ALA A 590 -2.52 24.48 -13.69
N PHE A 591 -3.68 24.20 -13.08
CA PHE A 591 -4.84 23.58 -13.72
C PHE A 591 -5.46 24.48 -14.80
N ASP A 592 -5.26 25.80 -14.70
CA ASP A 592 -5.55 26.82 -15.71
C ASP A 592 -4.83 26.61 -17.05
N LYS A 593 -3.78 25.78 -17.11
CA LYS A 593 -3.07 25.47 -18.36
C LYS A 593 -3.73 24.40 -19.22
N PHE A 594 -4.72 23.69 -18.69
CA PHE A 594 -5.42 22.60 -19.38
C PHE A 594 -6.73 23.10 -19.98
N GLU A 595 -7.11 22.53 -21.12
CA GLU A 595 -8.37 22.83 -21.80
C GLU A 595 -9.54 22.06 -21.20
N HIS A 596 -9.32 20.82 -20.76
CA HIS A 596 -10.33 19.96 -20.19
C HIS A 596 -9.88 19.45 -18.82
N LEU A 597 -10.78 19.46 -17.83
CA LEU A 597 -10.48 18.98 -16.48
C LEU A 597 -11.56 18.02 -16.00
N LEU A 598 -11.14 16.87 -15.49
CA LEU A 598 -11.99 15.88 -14.84
C LEU A 598 -11.57 15.70 -13.38
N PHE A 599 -12.46 16.07 -12.46
CA PHE A 599 -12.32 15.82 -11.02
C PHE A 599 -13.17 14.61 -10.62
N ILE A 600 -12.53 13.52 -10.21
CA ILE A 600 -13.19 12.32 -9.68
C ILE A 600 -13.01 12.33 -8.15
N VAL A 601 -14.04 12.72 -7.42
CA VAL A 601 -13.94 13.01 -5.98
C VAL A 601 -14.89 12.16 -5.14
N GLY A 602 -14.45 11.80 -3.93
CA GLY A 602 -15.19 10.91 -3.03
C GLY A 602 -15.36 11.50 -1.63
N GLY A 603 -16.60 11.57 -1.14
CA GLY A 603 -16.92 12.13 0.18
C GLY A 603 -16.45 13.58 0.32
N SER A 604 -15.68 13.89 1.36
CA SER A 604 -15.09 15.22 1.57
C SER A 604 -13.98 15.60 0.56
N GLY A 605 -13.64 14.74 -0.41
CA GLY A 605 -12.70 15.07 -1.49
C GLY A 605 -13.14 16.25 -2.38
N ILE A 606 -14.42 16.65 -2.32
CA ILE A 606 -15.00 17.81 -2.99
C ILE A 606 -14.27 19.14 -2.67
N VAL A 607 -13.58 19.24 -1.53
CA VAL A 607 -12.75 20.41 -1.18
C VAL A 607 -11.64 20.70 -2.21
N VAL A 608 -11.19 19.69 -2.96
CA VAL A 608 -10.16 19.87 -3.99
C VAL A 608 -10.68 20.73 -5.16
N PRO A 609 -11.72 20.34 -5.93
CA PRO A 609 -12.27 21.20 -6.98
C PRO A 609 -12.81 22.53 -6.44
N LEU A 610 -13.51 22.55 -5.29
CA LEU A 610 -13.99 23.80 -4.66
C LEU A 610 -12.87 24.84 -4.57
N SER A 611 -11.66 24.44 -4.15
CA SER A 611 -10.54 25.37 -3.97
C SER A 611 -10.03 26.01 -5.26
N TYR A 612 -10.34 25.44 -6.43
CA TYR A 612 -9.95 25.95 -7.75
C TYR A 612 -11.12 26.55 -8.57
N LEU A 613 -12.39 26.36 -8.17
CA LEU A 613 -13.56 26.72 -9.00
C LEU A 613 -13.52 28.17 -9.53
N GLU A 614 -13.27 29.15 -8.65
CA GLU A 614 -13.23 30.57 -9.02
C GLU A 614 -12.08 30.87 -10.02
N GLN A 615 -10.93 30.21 -9.86
CA GLN A 615 -9.79 30.34 -10.77
C GLN A 615 -10.09 29.71 -12.13
N LEU A 616 -10.70 28.52 -12.15
CA LEU A 616 -11.00 27.78 -13.38
C LEU A 616 -12.11 28.44 -14.19
N ASN A 617 -13.15 28.99 -13.56
CA ASN A 617 -14.20 29.71 -14.29
C ASN A 617 -13.67 30.98 -14.97
N ARG A 618 -12.72 31.68 -14.33
CA ARG A 618 -12.04 32.86 -14.92
C ARG A 618 -11.01 32.49 -16.00
N ALA A 619 -10.60 31.24 -16.12
CA ALA A 619 -9.59 30.83 -17.10
C ALA A 619 -10.20 30.78 -18.52
N LEU A 620 -9.61 31.56 -19.44
CA LEU A 620 -10.01 31.57 -20.86
C LEU A 620 -9.58 30.28 -21.59
N THR A 621 -8.47 29.69 -21.16
CA THR A 621 -7.87 28.45 -21.67
C THR A 621 -8.70 27.21 -21.37
N VAL A 622 -9.30 27.14 -20.18
CA VAL A 622 -10.21 26.07 -19.78
C VAL A 622 -11.47 26.14 -20.64
N LYS A 623 -11.82 25.05 -21.31
CA LYS A 623 -13.05 24.87 -22.10
C LYS A 623 -14.14 24.20 -21.25
N SER A 624 -13.80 23.14 -20.51
CA SER A 624 -14.74 22.40 -19.67
C SER A 624 -14.12 21.86 -18.38
N VAL A 625 -14.91 21.86 -17.31
CA VAL A 625 -14.60 21.23 -16.01
C VAL A 625 -15.74 20.28 -15.66
N THR A 626 -15.45 18.98 -15.55
CA THR A 626 -16.41 17.96 -15.12
C THR A 626 -16.07 17.52 -13.70
N ILE A 627 -17.04 17.58 -12.79
CA ILE A 627 -16.88 17.16 -11.39
C ILE A 627 -17.78 15.96 -11.13
N VAL A 628 -17.18 14.78 -11.06
CA VAL A 628 -17.84 13.51 -10.73
C VAL A 628 -17.64 13.23 -9.25
N TRP A 629 -18.68 13.47 -8.46
CA TRP A 629 -18.64 13.42 -7.00
C TRP A 629 -19.45 12.25 -6.44
N SER A 630 -18.75 11.25 -5.89
CA SER A 630 -19.39 10.14 -5.19
C SER A 630 -19.53 10.42 -3.69
N VAL A 631 -20.75 10.36 -3.18
CA VAL A 631 -21.11 10.81 -1.82
C VAL A 631 -22.17 9.88 -1.21
N ARG A 632 -22.30 9.87 0.12
CA ARG A 632 -23.22 8.98 0.86
C ARG A 632 -24.47 9.69 1.40
N GLU A 633 -24.38 10.99 1.69
CA GLU A 633 -25.43 11.76 2.34
C GLU A 633 -25.87 12.92 1.42
N PRO A 634 -27.12 12.96 0.92
CA PRO A 634 -27.57 14.02 0.00
C PRO A 634 -27.59 15.41 0.65
N ALA A 635 -27.83 15.50 1.97
CA ALA A 635 -27.76 16.75 2.72
C ALA A 635 -26.37 17.41 2.69
N PHE A 636 -25.29 16.63 2.51
CA PHE A 636 -23.94 17.21 2.32
C PHE A 636 -23.74 17.78 0.91
N VAL A 637 -24.49 17.29 -0.07
CA VAL A 637 -24.53 17.88 -1.42
C VAL A 637 -25.28 19.20 -1.35
N GLU A 638 -26.47 19.22 -0.75
CA GLU A 638 -27.25 20.46 -0.61
C GLU A 638 -26.46 21.54 0.16
N GLU A 639 -25.81 21.21 1.28
CA GLU A 639 -24.98 22.16 2.01
C GLU A 639 -23.88 22.79 1.11
N VAL A 640 -23.17 21.97 0.34
CA VAL A 640 -22.11 22.43 -0.57
C VAL A 640 -22.66 23.27 -1.71
N LEU A 641 -23.76 22.85 -2.36
CA LEU A 641 -24.40 23.62 -3.44
C LEU A 641 -24.96 24.96 -2.93
N ARG A 642 -25.43 25.01 -1.68
CA ARG A 642 -26.11 26.18 -1.08
C ARG A 642 -25.16 27.18 -0.44
N HIS A 643 -24.01 26.73 0.08
CA HIS A 643 -23.09 27.56 0.88
C HIS A 643 -21.65 27.65 0.33
N ASP A 644 -21.18 26.66 -0.42
CA ASP A 644 -19.79 26.58 -0.89
C ASP A 644 -19.63 26.88 -2.39
N ILE A 645 -20.70 26.81 -3.17
CA ILE A 645 -20.72 27.16 -4.60
C ILE A 645 -21.54 28.45 -4.81
N PRO A 646 -20.92 29.57 -5.23
CA PRO A 646 -21.62 30.78 -5.62
C PRO A 646 -22.68 30.54 -6.71
N ALA A 647 -23.87 31.13 -6.54
CA ALA A 647 -24.93 31.10 -7.55
C ALA A 647 -24.44 31.65 -8.90
N GLY A 648 -24.81 30.98 -10.01
CA GLY A 648 -24.34 31.32 -11.35
C GLY A 648 -22.95 30.77 -11.72
N LEU A 649 -22.26 30.06 -10.83
CA LEU A 649 -20.92 29.50 -11.11
C LEU A 649 -20.96 28.21 -11.94
N LEU A 650 -22.11 27.52 -11.98
CA LEU A 650 -22.33 26.30 -12.77
C LEU A 650 -22.91 26.59 -14.17
N ASP A 651 -23.47 27.78 -14.38
CA ASP A 651 -24.17 28.24 -15.58
C ASP A 651 -23.24 28.50 -16.80
N GLY A 652 -22.22 27.64 -17.01
CA GLY A 652 -21.16 27.87 -17.97
C GLY A 652 -20.30 26.64 -18.26
N LYS A 653 -19.01 26.70 -17.88
CA LYS A 653 -18.01 25.67 -18.25
C LYS A 653 -17.96 24.47 -17.30
N ILE A 654 -18.80 24.45 -16.25
CA ILE A 654 -18.61 23.58 -15.08
C ILE A 654 -19.82 22.67 -14.88
N ASN A 655 -19.67 21.39 -15.21
CA ASN A 655 -20.71 20.37 -15.09
C ASN A 655 -20.47 19.54 -13.83
N MET A 656 -21.53 19.21 -13.07
CA MET A 656 -21.44 18.34 -11.90
C MET A 656 -22.32 17.08 -12.05
N GLU A 657 -21.73 15.94 -11.73
CA GLU A 657 -22.40 14.63 -11.68
C GLU A 657 -22.25 14.06 -10.27
N VAL A 658 -23.36 13.89 -9.56
CA VAL A 658 -23.39 13.52 -8.14
C VAL A 658 -23.89 12.09 -7.99
N PHE A 659 -22.97 11.19 -7.65
CA PHE A 659 -23.23 9.76 -7.48
C PHE A 659 -23.60 9.43 -6.03
N LEU A 660 -24.89 9.28 -5.77
CA LEU A 660 -25.45 8.96 -4.46
C LEU A 660 -25.30 7.47 -4.16
N THR A 661 -24.41 7.14 -3.21
CA THR A 661 -24.01 5.76 -2.87
C THR A 661 -24.81 5.11 -1.74
N ARG A 662 -25.85 5.78 -1.22
CA ARG A 662 -26.71 5.26 -0.16
C ARG A 662 -28.10 5.91 -0.25
N GLY A 663 -29.14 5.07 -0.29
CA GLY A 663 -30.53 5.49 -0.18
C GLY A 663 -31.20 5.82 -1.52
N PHE A 664 -31.72 4.78 -2.18
CA PHE A 664 -32.96 4.85 -2.98
C PHE A 664 -33.71 3.52 -2.81
N SER A 665 -34.28 3.32 -1.62
CA SER A 665 -35.16 2.19 -1.34
C SER A 665 -36.59 2.58 -1.68
N ASN A 666 -37.22 1.87 -2.63
CA ASN A 666 -38.56 2.15 -3.17
C ASN A 666 -39.72 1.87 -2.18
N ASN A 667 -39.68 2.48 -0.99
CA ASN A 667 -40.64 2.31 0.10
C ASN A 667 -41.33 3.64 0.50
N SER A 668 -41.30 4.62 -0.40
CA SER A 668 -41.98 5.91 -0.29
C SER A 668 -42.41 6.39 -1.67
N ASP A 669 -43.71 6.37 -1.94
CA ASP A 669 -44.31 6.78 -3.21
C ASP A 669 -44.35 8.31 -3.35
N ASP A 670 -43.21 8.95 -3.66
CA ASP A 670 -43.17 10.29 -4.31
C ASP A 670 -41.76 10.64 -4.84
N ASP A 671 -40.72 10.53 -4.01
CA ASP A 671 -39.41 11.16 -4.28
C ASP A 671 -38.49 10.38 -5.24
N GLY A 672 -38.20 10.99 -6.39
CA GLY A 672 -37.11 10.59 -7.29
C GLY A 672 -35.72 11.09 -6.83
N PRO A 673 -34.68 11.00 -7.68
CA PRO A 673 -33.40 11.67 -7.41
C PRO A 673 -33.62 13.18 -7.20
N PRO A 674 -33.04 13.80 -6.16
CA PRO A 674 -33.33 15.18 -5.80
C PRO A 674 -32.91 16.16 -6.91
N GLU A 675 -33.89 16.89 -7.46
CA GLU A 675 -33.66 17.93 -8.47
C GLU A 675 -33.06 19.20 -7.83
N TRP A 676 -31.73 19.26 -7.72
CA TRP A 676 -31.03 20.44 -7.20
C TRP A 676 -30.97 21.59 -8.22
N SER A 677 -30.52 21.31 -9.46
CA SER A 677 -30.54 22.24 -10.60
C SER A 677 -30.31 21.46 -11.90
N LYS A 678 -30.38 22.12 -13.08
CA LYS A 678 -30.17 21.45 -14.39
C LYS A 678 -28.69 21.13 -14.66
N GLU A 679 -27.80 21.77 -13.91
CA GLU A 679 -26.34 21.73 -14.03
C GLU A 679 -25.71 20.67 -13.10
N VAL A 680 -26.52 20.08 -12.20
CA VAL A 680 -26.12 19.07 -11.22
C VAL A 680 -26.93 17.78 -11.42
N ASN A 681 -26.37 16.82 -12.16
CA ASN A 681 -27.03 15.56 -12.43
C ASN A 681 -26.89 14.59 -11.25
N ALA A 682 -28.01 14.27 -10.58
CA ALA A 682 -28.05 13.29 -9.49
C ALA A 682 -28.19 11.85 -10.05
N VAL A 683 -27.24 10.96 -9.75
CA VAL A 683 -27.18 9.58 -10.27
C VAL A 683 -27.14 8.57 -9.11
N PRO A 684 -28.08 7.60 -9.05
CA PRO A 684 -28.13 6.64 -7.94
C PRO A 684 -27.14 5.48 -8.15
N GLY A 685 -26.02 5.48 -7.41
CA GLY A 685 -25.03 4.39 -7.43
C GLY A 685 -23.59 4.85 -7.15
N ARG A 686 -22.62 4.06 -7.64
CA ARG A 686 -21.19 4.38 -7.68
C ARG A 686 -20.80 4.72 -9.13
N PRO A 687 -19.91 5.69 -9.39
CA PRO A 687 -19.49 6.02 -10.75
C PRO A 687 -18.63 4.90 -11.35
N ASP A 688 -18.83 4.61 -12.63
CA ASP A 688 -17.87 3.83 -13.42
C ASP A 688 -16.69 4.73 -13.80
N VAL A 689 -15.67 4.68 -12.95
CA VAL A 689 -14.44 5.46 -13.07
C VAL A 689 -13.70 5.18 -14.38
N TYR A 690 -13.87 4.01 -15.01
CA TYR A 690 -13.25 3.72 -16.30
C TYR A 690 -13.99 4.46 -17.41
N SER A 691 -15.32 4.29 -17.52
CA SER A 691 -16.09 4.95 -18.59
C SER A 691 -16.09 6.48 -18.47
N THR A 692 -16.04 7.04 -17.25
CA THR A 692 -15.88 8.48 -17.04
C THR A 692 -14.54 9.01 -17.59
N VAL A 693 -13.44 8.29 -17.34
CA VAL A 693 -12.11 8.66 -17.85
C VAL A 693 -12.01 8.49 -19.37
N GLU A 694 -12.58 7.40 -19.89
CA GLU A 694 -12.64 7.10 -21.32
C GLU A 694 -13.47 8.16 -22.08
N TYR A 695 -14.67 8.48 -21.58
CA TYR A 695 -15.52 9.54 -22.14
C TYR A 695 -14.79 10.90 -22.13
N ALA A 696 -14.20 11.30 -21.01
CA ALA A 696 -13.45 12.56 -20.94
C ALA A 696 -12.25 12.59 -21.89
N ALA A 697 -11.56 11.46 -22.11
CA ALA A 697 -10.46 11.36 -23.06
C ALA A 697 -10.94 11.55 -24.51
N TYR A 698 -12.06 10.91 -24.91
CA TYR A 698 -12.65 11.09 -26.23
C TYR A 698 -13.24 12.49 -26.44
N SER A 699 -14.01 13.01 -25.47
CA SER A 699 -14.63 14.35 -25.53
C SER A 699 -13.64 15.52 -25.49
N SER A 700 -12.35 15.27 -25.20
CA SER A 700 -11.31 16.29 -25.25
C SER A 700 -10.79 16.59 -26.66
N ASP A 701 -11.16 15.80 -27.68
CA ASP A 701 -10.81 15.98 -29.11
C ASP A 701 -9.31 16.31 -29.36
N GLY A 702 -8.42 15.56 -28.71
CA GLY A 702 -6.96 15.77 -28.79
C GLY A 702 -6.42 16.99 -28.02
N GLY A 703 -7.30 17.76 -27.37
CA GLY A 703 -6.94 18.85 -26.46
C GLY A 703 -6.32 18.40 -25.15
N SER A 704 -5.83 19.37 -24.36
CA SER A 704 -5.11 19.09 -23.11
C SER A 704 -6.03 18.74 -21.94
N LEU A 705 -6.08 17.45 -21.56
CA LEU A 705 -6.88 16.92 -20.44
C LEU A 705 -6.06 16.74 -19.15
N ALA A 706 -6.58 17.23 -18.02
CA ALA A 706 -6.12 16.89 -16.67
C ALA A 706 -7.16 16.02 -15.93
N ILE A 707 -6.71 14.92 -15.33
CA ILE A 707 -7.55 14.02 -14.51
C ILE A 707 -7.03 14.07 -13.06
N ILE A 708 -7.91 14.46 -12.14
CA ILE A 708 -7.62 14.65 -10.72
C ILE A 708 -8.52 13.68 -9.93
N SER A 709 -7.93 12.76 -9.16
CA SER A 709 -8.69 11.85 -8.29
C SER A 709 -8.43 12.14 -6.81
N CYS A 710 -9.48 12.39 -6.03
CA CYS A 710 -9.38 12.61 -4.59
C CYS A 710 -10.55 11.96 -3.83
N GLY A 711 -10.31 10.77 -3.28
CA GLY A 711 -11.34 9.99 -2.60
C GLY A 711 -10.81 8.69 -2.00
N PRO A 712 -11.67 7.68 -1.80
CA PRO A 712 -11.26 6.36 -1.30
C PRO A 712 -10.13 5.72 -2.13
N ALA A 713 -9.27 4.96 -1.46
CA ALA A 713 -8.11 4.31 -2.08
C ALA A 713 -8.43 3.48 -3.33
N LYS A 714 -9.61 2.83 -3.38
CA LYS A 714 -10.09 2.11 -4.58
C LYS A 714 -10.31 3.08 -5.75
N MET A 715 -11.13 4.12 -5.59
CA MET A 715 -11.41 5.14 -6.62
C MET A 715 -10.13 5.73 -7.24
N ALA A 716 -9.12 6.03 -6.42
CA ALA A 716 -7.85 6.58 -6.89
C ALA A 716 -6.89 5.55 -7.51
N ASP A 717 -7.05 4.26 -7.22
CA ASP A 717 -6.38 3.17 -7.93
C ASP A 717 -7.06 2.85 -9.27
N ASP A 718 -8.40 2.84 -9.29
CA ASP A 718 -9.21 2.59 -10.49
C ASP A 718 -9.05 3.75 -11.50
N SER A 719 -9.03 5.00 -11.04
CA SER A 719 -8.75 6.20 -11.87
C SER A 719 -7.39 6.10 -12.55
N ARG A 720 -6.38 5.63 -11.81
CA ARG A 720 -5.03 5.42 -12.33
C ARG A 720 -4.99 4.30 -13.38
N GLN A 721 -5.74 3.21 -13.16
CA GLN A 721 -5.83 2.11 -14.12
C GLN A 721 -6.46 2.58 -15.44
N ALA A 722 -7.55 3.35 -15.39
CA ALA A 722 -8.18 3.92 -16.58
C ALA A 722 -7.22 4.86 -17.34
N VAL A 723 -6.49 5.74 -16.63
CA VAL A 723 -5.45 6.60 -17.24
C VAL A 723 -4.34 5.79 -17.91
N VAL A 724 -3.92 4.64 -17.35
CA VAL A 724 -2.90 3.77 -17.96
C VAL A 724 -3.41 3.06 -19.22
N ALA A 725 -4.72 2.77 -19.30
CA ALA A 725 -5.36 2.27 -20.52
C ALA A 725 -5.45 3.34 -21.61
N MET A 726 -5.90 4.56 -21.27
CA MET A 726 -6.01 5.70 -22.21
C MET A 726 -4.66 6.24 -22.71
N LEU A 727 -3.53 5.71 -22.22
CA LEU A 727 -2.18 5.99 -22.73
C LEU A 727 -1.70 4.96 -23.79
N GLU A 728 -2.55 4.03 -24.21
CA GLU A 728 -2.33 3.12 -25.34
C GLU A 728 -2.30 3.90 -26.67
N PRO A 729 -1.24 3.81 -27.50
CA PRO A 729 -1.26 4.32 -28.86
C PRO A 729 -2.26 3.52 -29.72
N SER A 730 -3.13 4.20 -30.47
CA SER A 730 -4.05 3.54 -31.39
C SER A 730 -3.33 2.98 -32.62
N GLU A 731 -3.16 1.66 -32.68
CA GLU A 731 -2.53 1.00 -33.82
C GLU A 731 -3.47 0.95 -35.05
N THR A 732 -3.12 1.76 -36.05
CA THR A 732 -3.45 1.56 -37.48
C THR A 732 -4.93 1.37 -37.87
N ALA A 733 -5.68 2.48 -37.92
CA ALA A 733 -6.89 2.58 -38.73
C ALA A 733 -6.55 2.87 -40.22
N THR A 734 -5.80 1.97 -40.90
CA THR A 734 -5.41 2.16 -42.32
C THR A 734 -5.21 0.85 -43.11
N THR A 735 -6.31 0.19 -43.51
CA THR A 735 -6.40 -0.51 -44.82
C THR A 735 -7.86 -0.83 -45.18
N GLU A 736 -8.42 -0.09 -46.14
CA GLU A 736 -9.64 -0.52 -46.84
C GLU A 736 -9.28 -1.36 -48.07
N THR A 737 -9.78 -2.60 -48.12
CA THR A 737 -10.11 -3.34 -49.36
C THR A 737 -11.11 -4.43 -48.95
N ALA A 738 -12.42 -4.30 -49.19
CA ALA A 738 -13.12 -4.27 -50.47
C ALA A 738 -13.33 -5.67 -51.10
N SER A 739 -14.61 -6.02 -51.24
CA SER A 739 -15.20 -7.16 -51.96
C SER A 739 -14.97 -8.60 -51.46
N LYS A 740 -16.11 -9.30 -51.42
CA LYS A 740 -16.23 -10.77 -51.52
C LYS A 740 -15.49 -11.29 -52.76
N HIS A 741 -14.92 -12.49 -52.67
CA HIS A 741 -15.42 -13.63 -53.46
C HIS A 741 -15.03 -14.96 -52.78
N ASP A 742 -15.44 -16.08 -53.39
CA ASP A 742 -15.62 -17.35 -52.71
C ASP A 742 -14.57 -18.42 -53.08
N THR A 743 -14.56 -19.50 -52.28
CA THR A 743 -14.19 -20.89 -52.63
C THR A 743 -12.73 -21.34 -52.83
N HIS A 744 -12.57 -22.63 -52.48
CA HIS A 744 -11.60 -23.65 -52.93
C HIS A 744 -10.19 -23.75 -52.32
N LEU A 745 -10.10 -24.71 -51.37
CA LEU A 745 -9.19 -25.87 -51.35
C LEU A 745 -7.66 -25.67 -51.29
N ASP A 746 -7.08 -26.16 -50.18
CA ASP A 746 -6.00 -27.17 -50.11
C ASP A 746 -5.33 -27.61 -51.43
N PRO A 747 -3.98 -27.74 -51.46
CA PRO A 747 -3.39 -28.93 -50.82
C PRO A 747 -2.09 -28.74 -50.01
N ALA A 748 -1.80 -29.76 -49.21
CA ALA A 748 -0.66 -29.87 -48.30
C ALA A 748 0.68 -30.22 -48.97
N GLU A 749 1.79 -30.01 -48.25
CA GLU A 749 2.88 -31.01 -48.22
C GLU A 749 3.70 -31.01 -46.91
N LYS A 750 4.68 -31.93 -46.80
CA LYS A 750 5.34 -32.44 -45.57
C LYS A 750 6.71 -33.08 -45.93
N PRO A 751 7.65 -33.40 -45.00
CA PRO A 751 8.17 -32.61 -43.89
C PRO A 751 9.75 -32.47 -43.89
N PRO A 752 10.64 -33.10 -43.06
CA PRO A 752 11.77 -32.35 -42.47
C PRO A 752 13.18 -33.03 -42.42
N ARG A 753 14.20 -32.32 -41.90
CA ARG A 753 15.47 -32.87 -41.34
C ARG A 753 16.00 -31.90 -40.23
N LYS A 754 16.47 -32.29 -39.02
CA LYS A 754 17.52 -33.26 -38.56
C LYS A 754 18.91 -32.87 -39.12
N GLN A 755 19.99 -32.62 -38.34
CA GLN A 755 20.63 -33.34 -37.20
C GLN A 755 21.57 -32.37 -36.39
N ALA A 756 22.43 -32.75 -35.42
CA ALA A 756 22.38 -33.66 -34.24
C ALA A 756 23.83 -34.07 -33.78
N LYS A 757 24.09 -34.14 -32.45
CA LYS A 757 25.17 -34.84 -31.67
C LYS A 757 25.11 -34.31 -30.21
N GLY A 758 25.48 -34.98 -29.11
CA GLY A 758 26.14 -36.27 -28.81
C GLY A 758 27.27 -36.04 -27.78
N SER A 759 27.54 -36.85 -26.73
CA SER A 759 27.02 -38.17 -26.31
C SER A 759 27.52 -38.62 -24.91
N GLY A 760 26.69 -39.31 -24.10
CA GLY A 760 27.08 -40.19 -22.95
C GLY A 760 27.59 -39.54 -21.65
N GLY A 761 27.55 -40.19 -20.46
CA GLY A 761 26.88 -41.44 -20.06
C GLY A 761 27.33 -42.04 -18.69
N HIS A 762 26.55 -43.02 -18.17
CA HIS A 762 26.86 -44.02 -17.11
C HIS A 762 26.59 -43.78 -15.58
N LYS A 763 25.68 -44.63 -15.04
CA LYS A 763 25.67 -45.37 -13.73
C LYS A 763 25.66 -44.60 -12.38
N SER A 764 24.61 -44.68 -11.55
CA SER A 764 24.07 -45.79 -10.67
C SER A 764 24.58 -45.70 -9.22
N LYS A 765 23.86 -46.11 -8.15
CA LYS A 765 22.95 -47.27 -8.02
C LYS A 765 22.05 -47.20 -6.74
N MET A 766 20.82 -47.72 -6.83
CA MET A 766 19.95 -48.45 -5.86
C MET A 766 19.79 -48.04 -4.36
N GLU A 767 18.64 -48.07 -3.65
CA GLU A 767 17.28 -48.71 -3.74
C GLU A 767 17.03 -49.83 -2.69
N ILE A 768 15.76 -50.31 -2.60
CA ILE A 768 15.19 -51.47 -1.86
C ILE A 768 14.72 -51.10 -0.43
N SER A 769 13.49 -51.40 0.04
CA SER A 769 12.29 -52.11 -0.50
C SER A 769 11.01 -51.24 -0.29
N SER A 770 9.75 -51.51 -0.72
CA SER A 770 8.98 -52.69 -1.19
C SER A 770 8.66 -53.74 -0.10
N PRO A 771 7.64 -54.65 -0.23
CA PRO A 771 6.75 -55.01 -1.35
C PRO A 771 5.35 -54.32 -1.28
N ALA A 772 4.49 -54.26 -2.31
CA ALA A 772 3.99 -55.25 -3.30
C ALA A 772 3.05 -56.31 -2.66
N MET A 773 1.98 -56.81 -3.28
CA MET A 773 1.61 -57.12 -4.69
C MET A 773 0.10 -56.75 -4.91
N LYS A 774 -0.65 -56.87 -6.02
CA LYS A 774 -0.60 -57.23 -7.49
C LYS A 774 -2.04 -56.92 -8.02
N GLU A 775 -2.47 -56.80 -9.29
CA GLU A 775 -1.97 -56.63 -10.68
C GLU A 775 -3.23 -56.21 -11.55
N GLU A 776 -3.37 -56.19 -12.89
CA GLU A 776 -2.55 -56.68 -14.01
C GLU A 776 -2.56 -55.73 -15.25
N THR A 777 -3.43 -55.94 -16.25
CA THR A 777 -3.44 -55.31 -17.60
C THR A 777 -4.89 -55.06 -18.09
N GLU A 778 -5.26 -54.28 -19.12
CA GLU A 778 -4.73 -54.13 -20.50
C GLU A 778 -4.87 -52.70 -21.09
N ALA A 779 -4.57 -52.50 -22.38
CA ALA A 779 -4.35 -51.20 -23.01
C ALA A 779 -5.01 -50.98 -24.39
N THR A 780 -5.77 -49.90 -24.50
CA THR A 780 -6.06 -49.10 -25.72
C THR A 780 -6.36 -47.66 -25.28
N GLY A 781 -6.05 -46.57 -26.00
CA GLY A 781 -5.47 -46.48 -27.33
C GLY A 781 -6.43 -45.93 -28.39
N VAL A 782 -6.82 -44.65 -28.30
CA VAL A 782 -7.36 -43.81 -29.39
C VAL A 782 -7.44 -42.35 -28.92
N LYS A 783 -7.34 -41.37 -29.84
CA LYS A 783 -7.76 -39.97 -29.62
C LYS A 783 -9.15 -39.76 -30.23
N GLN A 784 -10.00 -38.96 -29.59
CA GLN A 784 -11.05 -38.23 -30.30
C GLN A 784 -10.76 -36.73 -30.29
N GLU A 785 -10.98 -36.09 -31.44
CA GLU A 785 -10.97 -34.64 -31.62
C GLU A 785 -12.42 -34.20 -31.93
N GLU A 786 -13.13 -33.78 -30.89
CA GLU A 786 -14.42 -33.07 -30.96
C GLU A 786 -14.40 -32.01 -29.85
N GLY A 787 -14.80 -30.75 -30.05
CA GLY A 787 -15.13 -30.04 -31.27
C GLY A 787 -15.46 -28.59 -30.89
N VAL A 788 -14.89 -27.58 -31.56
CA VAL A 788 -15.19 -26.17 -31.22
C VAL A 788 -16.52 -25.78 -31.84
N THR A 789 -17.61 -26.04 -31.12
CA THR A 789 -18.96 -25.63 -31.53
C THR A 789 -19.18 -24.16 -31.21
N THR A 790 -18.76 -23.27 -32.11
CA THR A 790 -19.17 -21.86 -32.09
C THR A 790 -20.66 -21.73 -32.45
N GLN A 791 -21.53 -21.96 -31.45
CA GLN A 791 -22.83 -21.30 -31.36
C GLN A 791 -22.60 -20.00 -30.58
N ASN A 792 -22.33 -18.85 -31.21
CA ASN A 792 -23.08 -18.15 -32.26
C ASN A 792 -24.47 -17.72 -31.77
N GLN A 793 -24.63 -16.40 -31.63
CA GLN A 793 -25.84 -15.67 -31.23
C GLN A 793 -26.38 -15.97 -29.81
N GLY A 794 -26.24 -14.99 -28.93
CA GLY A 794 -27.25 -14.75 -27.90
C GLY A 794 -28.54 -14.27 -28.58
N GLN A 795 -29.29 -15.19 -29.20
CA GLN A 795 -30.63 -14.90 -29.69
C GLN A 795 -31.50 -14.52 -28.50
N SER A 796 -32.24 -13.41 -28.62
CA SER A 796 -33.41 -13.21 -27.78
C SER A 796 -34.39 -14.35 -28.08
N SER A 797 -34.55 -15.26 -27.12
CA SER A 797 -35.63 -16.24 -27.11
C SER A 797 -36.94 -15.47 -27.00
N LYS A 798 -37.54 -15.18 -28.15
CA LYS A 798 -38.85 -14.52 -28.22
C LYS A 798 -39.93 -15.50 -27.76
N HIS A 799 -40.12 -15.65 -26.45
CA HIS A 799 -41.42 -16.03 -25.90
C HIS A 799 -42.36 -14.82 -26.10
N PRO A 800 -43.33 -14.85 -27.04
CA PRO A 800 -44.12 -13.67 -27.39
C PRO A 800 -45.21 -13.35 -26.35
N LEU A 801 -45.09 -13.90 -25.13
CA LEU A 801 -46.09 -13.90 -24.06
C LEU A 801 -45.51 -13.53 -22.69
N LEU A 802 -44.19 -13.31 -22.59
CA LEU A 802 -43.46 -13.01 -21.35
C LEU A 802 -42.30 -12.03 -21.66
N PRO A 803 -42.46 -10.71 -21.47
CA PRO A 803 -41.34 -9.78 -21.58
C PRO A 803 -40.28 -10.05 -20.49
N HIS A 804 -39.03 -9.67 -20.76
CA HIS A 804 -37.88 -9.80 -19.84
C HIS A 804 -37.54 -11.22 -19.31
N CYS A 805 -38.22 -12.26 -19.77
CA CYS A 805 -37.89 -13.65 -19.47
C CYS A 805 -36.57 -14.07 -20.15
N LEU A 806 -35.67 -14.69 -19.38
CA LEU A 806 -34.40 -15.28 -19.84
C LEU A 806 -34.52 -16.79 -20.04
N GLU A 807 -35.31 -17.45 -19.21
CA GLU A 807 -35.55 -18.90 -19.25
C GLU A 807 -36.92 -19.21 -18.62
N LEU A 808 -37.63 -20.19 -19.20
CA LEU A 808 -38.88 -20.74 -18.68
C LEU A 808 -38.67 -22.24 -18.40
N GLY A 809 -39.35 -22.80 -17.40
CA GLY A 809 -39.21 -24.23 -17.10
C GLY A 809 -40.06 -24.73 -15.94
N ILE A 810 -39.75 -25.95 -15.48
CA ILE A 810 -40.38 -26.59 -14.33
C ILE A 810 -39.43 -26.59 -13.13
N ILE A 811 -39.99 -26.25 -11.97
CA ILE A 811 -39.30 -26.19 -10.68
C ILE A 811 -39.86 -27.23 -9.73
N TYR A 812 -38.98 -27.97 -9.07
CA TYR A 812 -39.31 -28.93 -8.02
C TYR A 812 -38.62 -28.55 -6.71
N PHE A 813 -39.35 -28.62 -5.61
CA PHE A 813 -38.84 -28.41 -4.25
C PHE A 813 -38.72 -29.76 -3.55
N TYR A 814 -37.48 -30.12 -3.18
CA TYR A 814 -37.14 -31.37 -2.52
C TYR A 814 -36.50 -31.10 -1.15
N PHE A 815 -36.77 -31.95 -0.17
CA PHE A 815 -36.15 -31.86 1.15
C PHE A 815 -35.66 -33.22 1.64
N ARG A 816 -34.47 -33.25 2.24
CA ARG A 816 -33.87 -34.48 2.76
C ARG A 816 -34.08 -34.58 4.27
N PRO A 817 -34.72 -35.66 4.79
CA PRO A 817 -34.84 -35.90 6.22
C PRO A 817 -33.46 -36.09 6.90
N ARG A 818 -33.41 -35.96 8.22
CA ARG A 818 -32.23 -36.29 9.04
C ARG A 818 -31.97 -37.79 9.01
N VAL A 819 -30.70 -38.17 9.11
CA VAL A 819 -30.25 -39.57 9.23
C VAL A 819 -30.94 -40.22 10.44
N GLY A 820 -31.73 -41.27 10.17
CA GLY A 820 -32.54 -41.96 11.18
C GLY A 820 -34.02 -41.55 11.21
N GLN A 821 -34.48 -40.62 10.36
CA GLN A 821 -35.89 -40.31 10.16
C GLN A 821 -36.35 -40.68 8.74
N GLN A 822 -37.56 -41.21 8.63
CA GLN A 822 -38.17 -41.64 7.37
C GLN A 822 -39.37 -40.79 6.93
N ALA A 823 -40.06 -40.10 7.85
CA ALA A 823 -41.15 -39.17 7.56
C ALA A 823 -41.04 -37.95 8.50
N PRO A 824 -40.55 -36.79 8.01
CA PRO A 824 -40.35 -35.60 8.84
C PRO A 824 -41.71 -34.93 9.13
N GLN A 825 -41.99 -34.62 10.40
CA GLN A 825 -43.24 -33.96 10.81
C GLN A 825 -43.10 -32.45 10.97
N GLY A 826 -41.87 -31.92 10.99
CA GLY A 826 -41.63 -30.48 10.92
C GLY A 826 -40.20 -30.12 10.54
N VAL A 827 -39.91 -28.81 10.54
CA VAL A 827 -38.61 -28.25 10.14
C VAL A 827 -37.45 -28.84 10.94
N ASP A 828 -37.69 -29.30 12.17
CA ASP A 828 -36.61 -29.85 12.98
C ASP A 828 -36.08 -31.21 12.52
N ASP A 829 -36.90 -31.99 11.81
CA ASP A 829 -36.58 -33.33 11.32
C ASP A 829 -35.73 -33.34 10.05
N MET A 830 -35.51 -32.17 9.44
CA MET A 830 -34.86 -32.04 8.14
C MET A 830 -33.35 -31.76 8.22
N ALA A 831 -32.64 -32.18 7.17
CA ALA A 831 -31.20 -31.97 7.02
C ALA A 831 -30.89 -30.74 6.14
N ARG A 832 -31.48 -30.64 4.93
CA ARG A 832 -31.27 -29.53 3.98
C ARG A 832 -32.33 -29.47 2.88
N SER A 833 -32.51 -28.31 2.27
CA SER A 833 -33.40 -28.07 1.11
C SER A 833 -32.70 -28.26 -0.24
N TYR A 834 -33.48 -28.53 -1.28
CA TYR A 834 -33.07 -28.62 -2.67
C TYR A 834 -34.12 -27.96 -3.57
N ILE A 835 -33.65 -27.29 -4.61
CA ILE A 835 -34.47 -26.84 -5.74
C ILE A 835 -33.94 -27.57 -6.98
N VAL A 836 -34.80 -28.17 -7.80
CA VAL A 836 -34.42 -28.70 -9.12
C VAL A 836 -35.08 -27.87 -10.19
N LEU A 837 -34.28 -27.31 -11.10
CA LEU A 837 -34.74 -26.56 -12.27
C LEU A 837 -34.58 -27.42 -13.52
N ARG A 838 -35.64 -27.50 -14.34
CA ARG A 838 -35.69 -28.21 -15.62
C ARG A 838 -36.18 -27.22 -16.69
N PRO A 839 -35.27 -26.57 -17.44
CA PRO A 839 -35.64 -25.63 -18.50
C PRO A 839 -36.49 -26.29 -19.58
N ILE A 840 -37.44 -25.55 -20.16
CA ILE A 840 -38.35 -26.03 -21.21
C ILE A 840 -38.51 -24.95 -22.29
N GLU A 841 -38.05 -25.25 -23.50
CA GLU A 841 -38.19 -24.37 -24.67
C GLU A 841 -39.63 -24.38 -25.24
N ASN A 842 -40.30 -25.55 -25.19
CA ASN A 842 -41.68 -25.72 -25.65
C ASN A 842 -42.53 -26.52 -24.64
N PHE A 843 -43.58 -25.89 -24.09
CA PHE A 843 -44.51 -26.49 -23.13
C PHE A 843 -45.63 -27.34 -23.79
N ASP A 844 -45.67 -27.43 -25.12
CA ASP A 844 -46.62 -28.26 -25.86
C ASP A 844 -46.01 -29.61 -26.33
N GLU A 845 -44.75 -29.89 -25.96
CA GLU A 845 -44.07 -31.17 -26.20
C GLU A 845 -44.03 -32.06 -24.93
N PRO A 846 -44.01 -33.40 -25.07
CA PRO A 846 -43.89 -34.31 -23.92
C PRO A 846 -42.55 -34.14 -23.18
N LEU A 847 -42.58 -34.11 -21.84
CA LEU A 847 -41.37 -34.06 -21.02
C LEU A 847 -40.52 -35.33 -21.21
N SER A 848 -39.43 -35.24 -21.99
CA SER A 848 -38.39 -36.27 -22.01
C SER A 848 -37.46 -36.13 -20.80
N ASP A 849 -37.20 -37.23 -20.08
CA ASP A 849 -36.32 -37.26 -18.90
C ASP A 849 -34.82 -37.18 -19.22
N ASP A 850 -34.47 -37.26 -20.51
CA ASP A 850 -33.14 -36.88 -21.02
C ASP A 850 -32.93 -35.36 -21.05
N GLY A 851 -33.99 -34.57 -20.81
CA GLY A 851 -33.94 -33.11 -20.76
C GLY A 851 -33.02 -32.56 -19.65
N LYS A 852 -32.35 -31.45 -19.97
CA LYS A 852 -31.42 -30.75 -19.08
C LYS A 852 -32.05 -30.46 -17.71
N SER A 853 -31.29 -30.69 -16.64
CA SER A 853 -31.68 -30.36 -15.29
C SER A 853 -30.53 -29.78 -14.48
N ARG A 854 -30.87 -29.02 -13.44
CA ARG A 854 -29.94 -28.38 -12.51
C ARG A 854 -30.41 -28.64 -11.08
N VAL A 855 -29.57 -29.28 -10.26
CA VAL A 855 -29.86 -29.60 -8.85
C VAL A 855 -29.19 -28.55 -7.97
N CYS A 856 -29.97 -27.58 -7.49
CA CYS A 856 -29.54 -26.49 -6.62
C CYS A 856 -29.67 -26.91 -5.14
N ILE A 857 -28.55 -27.05 -4.45
CA ILE A 857 -28.46 -27.46 -3.04
C ILE A 857 -28.45 -26.22 -2.15
N ILE A 858 -29.35 -26.17 -1.15
CA ILE A 858 -29.43 -25.07 -0.17
C ILE A 858 -29.03 -25.62 1.21
N PRO A 859 -27.90 -25.19 1.80
CA PRO A 859 -27.36 -25.70 3.06
C PRO A 859 -28.09 -25.20 4.33
N LYS A 860 -29.36 -24.82 4.20
CA LYS A 860 -30.26 -24.39 5.30
C LYS A 860 -31.50 -25.30 5.29
N LYS A 861 -32.35 -25.19 6.32
CA LYS A 861 -33.59 -26.00 6.48
C LYS A 861 -34.85 -25.33 5.91
N ILE A 862 -34.77 -24.04 5.60
CA ILE A 862 -35.88 -23.18 5.21
C ILE A 862 -35.48 -22.37 3.97
N LEU A 863 -36.45 -22.02 3.14
CA LEU A 863 -36.29 -21.03 2.07
C LEU A 863 -36.33 -19.62 2.67
N PRO A 864 -35.78 -18.59 2.01
CA PRO A 864 -35.73 -17.25 2.57
C PRO A 864 -37.08 -16.55 2.39
N MET A 865 -37.67 -16.06 3.48
CA MET A 865 -39.05 -15.54 3.52
C MET A 865 -39.14 -14.01 3.48
N THR A 866 -38.04 -13.30 3.71
CA THR A 866 -37.98 -11.84 3.79
C THR A 866 -36.78 -11.28 3.02
N GLY A 867 -36.83 -10.00 2.61
CA GLY A 867 -35.71 -9.29 1.96
C GLY A 867 -34.43 -9.16 2.80
N ARG A 868 -34.46 -9.62 4.06
CA ARG A 868 -33.31 -9.66 4.97
C ARG A 868 -32.67 -11.05 5.06
N GLU A 869 -33.37 -12.09 4.57
CA GLU A 869 -32.87 -13.46 4.57
C GLU A 869 -32.14 -13.77 3.27
N ARG A 870 -30.89 -14.21 3.42
CA ARG A 870 -29.91 -14.38 2.33
C ARG A 870 -29.24 -15.74 2.47
N TRP A 871 -29.64 -16.73 1.67
CA TRP A 871 -29.06 -18.08 1.70
C TRP A 871 -28.11 -18.30 0.52
N ILE A 872 -26.86 -18.66 0.78
CA ILE A 872 -25.93 -19.11 -0.26
C ILE A 872 -26.21 -20.58 -0.56
N GLY A 873 -26.70 -20.87 -1.76
CA GLY A 873 -26.78 -22.21 -2.32
C GLY A 873 -25.63 -22.50 -3.28
N PHE A 874 -25.56 -23.74 -3.77
CA PHE A 874 -24.65 -24.12 -4.86
C PHE A 874 -25.27 -25.19 -5.75
N VAL A 875 -24.86 -25.23 -7.01
CA VAL A 875 -25.25 -26.30 -7.95
C VAL A 875 -24.50 -27.59 -7.58
N GLY A 876 -25.22 -28.67 -7.31
CA GLY A 876 -24.64 -30.00 -7.12
C GLY A 876 -24.35 -30.70 -8.45
N LYS A 877 -25.36 -30.68 -9.34
CA LYS A 877 -25.26 -31.12 -10.75
C LYS A 877 -25.89 -30.08 -11.67
N GLY A 878 -25.12 -29.61 -12.66
CA GLY A 878 -25.59 -28.70 -13.72
C GLY A 878 -25.63 -29.39 -15.08
N ASN A 879 -26.63 -29.03 -15.91
CA ASN A 879 -26.76 -29.48 -17.31
C ASN A 879 -26.69 -31.01 -17.52
N GLU A 880 -27.23 -31.80 -16.58
CA GLU A 880 -27.31 -33.27 -16.63
C GLU A 880 -28.76 -33.75 -16.83
N PRO A 881 -29.01 -34.92 -17.45
CA PRO A 881 -30.34 -35.50 -17.55
C PRO A 881 -31.04 -35.65 -16.20
N TYR A 882 -32.34 -35.36 -16.16
CA TYR A 882 -33.13 -35.34 -14.91
C TYR A 882 -33.07 -36.67 -14.13
N SER A 883 -33.11 -37.80 -14.85
CA SER A 883 -32.97 -39.15 -14.28
C SER A 883 -31.64 -39.33 -13.52
N LYS A 884 -30.51 -38.96 -14.15
CA LYS A 884 -29.16 -39.10 -13.58
C LYS A 884 -28.89 -38.10 -12.46
N ALA A 885 -29.23 -36.82 -12.67
CA ALA A 885 -28.99 -35.76 -11.69
C ALA A 885 -29.74 -36.00 -10.37
N THR A 886 -30.98 -36.52 -10.45
CA THR A 886 -31.76 -36.89 -9.26
C THR A 886 -31.27 -38.21 -8.64
N GLN A 887 -30.87 -39.21 -9.44
CA GLN A 887 -30.28 -40.46 -8.93
C GLN A 887 -28.99 -40.22 -8.13
N GLU A 888 -28.16 -39.26 -8.54
CA GLU A 888 -26.99 -38.89 -7.74
C GLU A 888 -27.41 -38.13 -6.46
N ASP A 889 -27.87 -36.89 -6.55
CA ASP A 889 -27.95 -36.04 -5.36
C ASP A 889 -29.19 -36.23 -4.48
N LEU A 890 -30.28 -36.81 -5.00
CA LEU A 890 -31.53 -36.98 -4.25
C LEU A 890 -31.78 -38.40 -3.74
N SER A 891 -31.08 -39.42 -4.23
CA SER A 891 -31.27 -40.83 -3.80
C SER A 891 -30.84 -41.10 -2.35
N ALA A 892 -31.15 -42.29 -1.82
CA ALA A 892 -30.56 -42.77 -0.57
C ALA A 892 -29.09 -43.18 -0.80
N ARG A 893 -28.19 -42.87 0.16
CA ARG A 893 -26.75 -43.17 0.07
C ARG A 893 -26.24 -43.75 1.40
N GLY A 894 -25.57 -44.91 1.36
CA GLY A 894 -24.86 -45.49 2.51
C GLY A 894 -23.49 -44.84 2.72
N TYR A 895 -23.04 -44.72 3.98
CA TYR A 895 -21.69 -44.26 4.33
C TYR A 895 -21.26 -44.78 5.71
N ASP A 896 -19.99 -45.15 5.85
CA ASP A 896 -19.43 -45.62 7.12
C ASP A 896 -19.03 -44.50 8.07
N THR A 897 -19.26 -44.73 9.38
CA THR A 897 -18.80 -43.83 10.44
C THR A 897 -17.85 -44.51 11.41
N LYS A 898 -16.66 -43.92 11.60
CA LYS A 898 -15.57 -44.42 12.46
C LYS A 898 -15.95 -44.67 13.93
N THR A 899 -17.13 -44.23 14.37
CA THR A 899 -17.61 -44.34 15.76
C THR A 899 -18.93 -45.09 15.92
N ARG A 900 -19.69 -45.36 14.85
CA ARG A 900 -21.02 -46.00 14.91
C ARG A 900 -21.36 -46.94 13.73
N GLY A 901 -20.40 -47.28 12.87
CA GLY A 901 -20.60 -48.20 11.73
C GLY A 901 -21.35 -47.56 10.56
N GLU A 902 -21.91 -48.41 9.70
CA GLU A 902 -22.65 -48.00 8.50
C GLU A 902 -23.88 -47.15 8.84
N ARG A 903 -24.13 -46.11 8.04
CA ARG A 903 -25.31 -45.24 8.13
C ARG A 903 -25.89 -44.98 6.76
N GLN A 904 -27.21 -44.92 6.68
CA GLN A 904 -27.91 -44.52 5.47
C GLN A 904 -28.42 -43.09 5.57
N ILE A 905 -28.09 -42.28 4.56
CA ILE A 905 -28.71 -40.99 4.28
C ILE A 905 -30.02 -41.29 3.54
N PRO A 906 -31.20 -40.83 4.02
CA PRO A 906 -32.46 -41.04 3.33
C PRO A 906 -32.51 -40.28 1.99
N ALA A 907 -33.37 -40.75 1.09
CA ALA A 907 -33.68 -40.01 -0.13
C ALA A 907 -34.34 -38.65 0.20
N ALA A 908 -34.23 -37.70 -0.73
CA ALA A 908 -34.95 -36.44 -0.64
C ALA A 908 -36.39 -36.62 -1.15
N MET A 909 -37.36 -36.11 -0.40
CA MET A 909 -38.79 -36.17 -0.72
C MET A 909 -39.19 -34.97 -1.56
N LEU A 910 -39.98 -35.20 -2.62
CA LEU A 910 -40.62 -34.12 -3.38
C LEU A 910 -41.77 -33.55 -2.56
N ILE A 911 -41.75 -32.25 -2.29
CA ILE A 911 -42.83 -31.57 -1.55
C ILE A 911 -43.62 -30.56 -2.39
N GLY A 912 -43.17 -30.23 -3.60
CA GLY A 912 -43.85 -29.24 -4.44
C GLY A 912 -43.30 -29.20 -5.86
N ALA A 913 -44.19 -29.04 -6.84
CA ALA A 913 -43.86 -28.97 -8.26
C ALA A 913 -44.63 -27.83 -8.94
N GLY A 914 -43.96 -27.05 -9.78
CA GLY A 914 -44.52 -25.85 -10.38
C GLY A 914 -43.80 -25.41 -11.65
N VAL A 915 -44.23 -24.27 -12.19
CA VAL A 915 -43.52 -23.57 -13.27
C VAL A 915 -42.66 -22.45 -12.70
N TYR A 916 -41.52 -22.18 -13.34
CA TYR A 916 -40.70 -21.01 -13.05
C TYR A 916 -40.36 -20.23 -14.31
N ALA A 917 -40.11 -18.94 -14.13
CA ALA A 917 -39.36 -18.12 -15.07
C ALA A 917 -38.14 -17.53 -14.34
N LEU A 918 -36.98 -17.55 -15.00
CA LEU A 918 -35.87 -16.68 -14.67
C LEU A 918 -36.05 -15.40 -15.50
N SER A 919 -36.19 -14.23 -14.86
CA SER A 919 -36.29 -12.94 -15.57
C SER A 919 -35.07 -12.06 -15.32
N LYS A 920 -34.78 -11.21 -16.31
CA LYS A 920 -33.80 -10.14 -16.20
C LYS A 920 -34.42 -8.98 -15.44
N GLY A 921 -33.81 -8.59 -14.32
CA GLY A 921 -34.20 -7.38 -13.59
C GLY A 921 -33.20 -6.25 -13.73
N GLY A 922 -33.57 -5.06 -13.22
CA GLY A 922 -32.82 -3.82 -13.42
C GLY A 922 -31.40 -3.84 -12.85
N ARG A 923 -31.18 -4.52 -11.72
CA ARG A 923 -29.86 -4.68 -11.09
C ARG A 923 -29.53 -6.12 -10.64
N GLY A 924 -30.53 -6.98 -10.50
CA GLY A 924 -30.40 -8.43 -10.23
C GLY A 924 -31.39 -9.24 -11.07
N ASN A 925 -31.17 -10.54 -11.25
CA ASN A 925 -32.10 -11.43 -11.95
C ASN A 925 -32.97 -12.19 -10.95
N ASN A 926 -34.23 -12.49 -11.33
CA ASN A 926 -35.24 -13.03 -10.43
C ASN A 926 -35.67 -14.44 -10.85
N LEU A 927 -35.69 -15.37 -9.90
CA LEU A 927 -36.28 -16.69 -10.04
C LEU A 927 -37.72 -16.65 -9.50
N VAL A 928 -38.70 -16.55 -10.40
CA VAL A 928 -40.12 -16.40 -10.10
C VAL A 928 -40.84 -17.72 -10.32
N TYR A 929 -41.72 -18.16 -9.41
CA TYR A 929 -42.39 -19.46 -9.50
C TYR A 929 -43.87 -19.46 -9.07
N ILE A 930 -44.63 -20.38 -9.66
CA ILE A 930 -46.00 -20.74 -9.27
C ILE A 930 -46.11 -22.25 -9.11
N LEU A 931 -46.57 -22.72 -7.96
CA LEU A 931 -46.80 -24.14 -7.71
C LEU A 931 -48.06 -24.63 -8.42
N SER A 932 -47.95 -25.78 -9.07
CA SER A 932 -49.09 -26.54 -9.60
C SER A 932 -49.60 -27.57 -8.59
N GLN A 933 -48.68 -28.11 -7.79
CA GLN A 933 -48.89 -29.27 -6.91
C GLN A 933 -48.04 -29.08 -5.64
N PRO A 934 -48.58 -29.31 -4.42
CA PRO A 934 -49.99 -29.55 -4.14
C PRO A 934 -50.83 -28.27 -4.35
N LYS A 935 -52.16 -28.41 -4.38
CA LYS A 935 -53.06 -27.25 -4.50
C LYS A 935 -53.17 -26.41 -3.22
N GLU A 936 -52.97 -27.05 -2.07
CA GLU A 936 -52.95 -26.44 -0.75
C GLU A 936 -51.69 -26.93 -0.04
N LEU A 937 -51.01 -26.04 0.69
CA LEU A 937 -49.80 -26.36 1.44
C LEU A 937 -50.15 -26.71 2.89
N GLY A 938 -49.63 -27.83 3.39
CA GLY A 938 -49.70 -28.21 4.80
C GLY A 938 -48.79 -27.34 5.67
N GLU A 939 -49.06 -27.30 6.99
CA GLU A 939 -48.36 -26.41 7.93
C GLU A 939 -46.84 -26.51 7.84
N ALA A 940 -46.29 -27.73 7.77
CA ALA A 940 -44.85 -27.92 7.66
C ALA A 940 -44.24 -27.34 6.36
N GLN A 941 -44.92 -27.44 5.20
CA GLN A 941 -44.44 -26.82 3.95
C GLN A 941 -44.41 -25.28 4.05
N ILE A 942 -45.40 -24.67 4.73
CA ILE A 942 -45.46 -23.24 4.99
C ILE A 942 -44.34 -22.82 5.95
N ASP A 943 -44.10 -23.60 7.01
CA ASP A 943 -43.01 -23.40 7.98
C ASP A 943 -41.61 -23.51 7.36
N MET A 944 -41.51 -24.13 6.19
CA MET A 944 -40.29 -24.27 5.39
C MET A 944 -40.04 -23.09 4.44
N GLY A 945 -40.94 -22.10 4.42
CA GLY A 945 -40.85 -20.91 3.56
C GLY A 945 -41.36 -21.13 2.13
N LEU A 946 -42.04 -22.24 1.85
CA LEU A 946 -42.66 -22.48 0.54
C LEU A 946 -43.99 -21.72 0.42
N LYS A 947 -44.22 -21.04 -0.70
CA LYS A 947 -45.45 -20.30 -1.00
C LYS A 947 -46.13 -20.85 -2.27
N PRO A 948 -47.47 -20.70 -2.46
CA PRO A 948 -48.14 -21.11 -3.71
C PRO A 948 -47.69 -20.31 -4.94
N ARG A 949 -47.34 -19.03 -4.72
CA ARG A 949 -46.61 -18.16 -5.66
C ARG A 949 -45.47 -17.50 -4.90
N GLY A 950 -44.29 -17.37 -5.49
CA GLY A 950 -43.17 -16.69 -4.85
C GLY A 950 -42.05 -16.34 -5.82
N TYR A 951 -41.06 -15.59 -5.35
CA TYR A 951 -39.84 -15.32 -6.10
C TYR A 951 -38.63 -15.18 -5.18
N PHE A 952 -37.44 -15.30 -5.77
CA PHE A 952 -36.16 -15.04 -5.13
C PHE A 952 -35.28 -14.21 -6.05
N THR A 953 -34.65 -13.14 -5.54
CA THR A 953 -33.58 -12.46 -6.26
C THR A 953 -32.33 -13.35 -6.21
N ILE A 954 -31.74 -13.66 -7.36
CA ILE A 954 -30.69 -14.68 -7.49
C ILE A 954 -29.40 -14.13 -8.15
N SER A 955 -28.31 -14.14 -7.40
CA SER A 955 -27.00 -13.60 -7.82
C SER A 955 -25.90 -14.68 -7.77
N THR A 956 -25.13 -14.82 -8.84
CA THR A 956 -24.02 -15.78 -8.94
C THR A 956 -22.77 -15.21 -8.27
N ARG A 957 -22.03 -16.04 -7.53
CA ARG A 957 -20.82 -15.64 -6.81
C ARG A 957 -19.56 -15.83 -7.65
N ASN A 958 -18.63 -14.89 -7.53
CA ASN A 958 -17.29 -15.01 -8.07
C ASN A 958 -16.46 -16.06 -7.29
N PRO A 959 -15.90 -17.09 -7.96
CA PRO A 959 -15.08 -18.13 -7.31
C PRO A 959 -13.75 -17.65 -6.70
N GLU A 960 -13.11 -16.61 -7.24
CA GLU A 960 -11.81 -16.12 -6.73
C GLU A 960 -11.91 -15.51 -5.31
N TYR A 961 -13.10 -15.06 -4.91
CA TYR A 961 -13.30 -14.42 -3.62
C TYR A 961 -13.43 -15.48 -2.52
N PRO A 962 -12.64 -15.41 -1.43
CA PRO A 962 -12.70 -16.39 -0.35
C PRO A 962 -14.09 -16.41 0.30
N ALA A 963 -14.43 -17.58 0.84
CA ALA A 963 -15.70 -17.81 1.52
C ALA A 963 -15.88 -16.88 2.74
N PRO A 964 -17.13 -16.46 3.04
CA PRO A 964 -17.50 -15.91 4.34
C PRO A 964 -16.93 -16.74 5.50
N LYS A 965 -16.38 -16.06 6.51
CA LYS A 965 -15.87 -16.70 7.72
C LYS A 965 -16.93 -17.61 8.33
N GLY A 966 -16.55 -18.83 8.69
CA GLY A 966 -17.45 -19.82 9.29
C GLY A 966 -18.23 -20.71 8.30
N VAL A 967 -18.19 -20.45 6.98
CA VAL A 967 -18.88 -21.29 5.99
C VAL A 967 -17.89 -21.90 5.01
N ALA A 968 -17.69 -23.23 5.12
CA ALA A 968 -16.92 -24.00 4.15
C ALA A 968 -17.80 -24.36 2.95
N PHE A 969 -17.31 -24.08 1.74
CA PHE A 969 -17.93 -24.44 0.47
C PHE A 969 -16.96 -25.29 -0.38
N PRO A 970 -17.47 -26.13 -1.30
CA PRO A 970 -16.64 -26.71 -2.36
C PRO A 970 -16.08 -25.62 -3.28
N GLU A 971 -14.96 -25.91 -3.95
CA GLU A 971 -14.38 -25.04 -4.98
C GLU A 971 -15.33 -24.93 -6.18
N GLY A 972 -15.47 -23.71 -6.72
CA GLY A 972 -16.39 -23.40 -7.81
C GLY A 972 -15.79 -23.55 -9.21
N PRO A 973 -16.62 -23.58 -10.26
CA PRO A 973 -16.19 -23.72 -11.65
C PRO A 973 -15.55 -22.42 -12.16
N ASN A 974 -14.66 -22.52 -13.15
CA ASN A 974 -13.88 -21.39 -13.64
C ASN A 974 -14.64 -20.50 -14.66
N ILE A 975 -15.77 -19.93 -14.22
CA ILE A 975 -16.65 -19.02 -14.99
C ILE A 975 -16.16 -17.57 -14.99
N MET A 976 -14.84 -17.36 -15.04
CA MET A 976 -14.21 -16.11 -14.58
C MET A 976 -14.46 -14.87 -15.48
N ASN A 977 -14.62 -15.08 -16.78
CA ASN A 977 -14.71 -14.01 -17.78
C ASN A 977 -15.94 -13.10 -17.58
N ASP A 978 -17.01 -13.61 -16.97
CA ASP A 978 -18.28 -12.90 -16.82
C ASP A 978 -18.28 -11.86 -15.69
N PHE A 979 -17.43 -12.04 -14.68
CA PHE A 979 -17.52 -11.28 -13.43
C PHE A 979 -16.95 -9.86 -13.50
N ARG A 980 -16.06 -9.55 -14.45
CA ARG A 980 -15.43 -8.20 -14.58
C ARG A 980 -14.89 -7.63 -13.25
N SER A 981 -14.33 -8.47 -12.38
CA SER A 981 -13.88 -8.16 -10.99
C SER A 981 -14.96 -7.84 -9.94
N LEU A 982 -16.24 -8.09 -10.23
CA LEU A 982 -17.32 -8.05 -9.24
C LEU A 982 -17.32 -9.32 -8.37
N ARG A 983 -17.75 -9.21 -7.11
CA ARG A 983 -17.92 -10.35 -6.18
C ARG A 983 -19.19 -11.17 -6.47
N TRP A 984 -20.21 -10.50 -7.00
CA TRP A 984 -21.51 -11.04 -7.37
C TRP A 984 -21.94 -10.46 -8.72
N ILE A 985 -22.67 -11.24 -9.52
CA ILE A 985 -23.34 -10.80 -10.75
C ILE A 985 -24.77 -11.34 -10.80
N PRO A 986 -25.71 -10.72 -11.54
CA PRO A 986 -27.02 -11.30 -11.81
C PRO A 986 -26.89 -12.71 -12.39
N THR A 987 -27.72 -13.65 -11.94
CA THR A 987 -27.61 -15.05 -12.41
C THR A 987 -28.22 -15.20 -13.79
N GLU A 988 -27.38 -15.48 -14.79
CA GLU A 988 -27.81 -15.93 -16.11
C GLU A 988 -27.99 -17.46 -16.11
N PRO A 989 -28.86 -18.03 -16.97
CA PRO A 989 -29.11 -19.48 -17.02
C PRO A 989 -27.84 -20.32 -17.07
N ARG A 990 -26.90 -19.94 -17.95
CA ARG A 990 -25.60 -20.58 -18.17
C ARG A 990 -24.70 -20.65 -16.94
N HIS A 991 -24.87 -19.79 -15.93
CA HIS A 991 -24.08 -19.88 -14.71
C HIS A 991 -24.46 -21.14 -13.91
N LEU A 992 -25.75 -21.50 -13.92
CA LEU A 992 -26.30 -22.64 -13.19
C LEU A 992 -26.11 -23.99 -13.94
N ASP A 993 -25.58 -23.96 -15.15
CA ASP A 993 -25.22 -25.15 -15.93
C ASP A 993 -23.87 -25.78 -15.53
N TYR A 994 -23.10 -25.13 -14.64
CA TYR A 994 -21.84 -25.65 -14.13
C TYR A 994 -21.97 -26.20 -12.69
N ASP A 995 -21.43 -27.40 -12.47
CA ASP A 995 -21.25 -28.00 -11.14
C ASP A 995 -20.50 -27.05 -10.18
N MET A 996 -20.90 -27.02 -8.92
CA MET A 996 -20.38 -26.19 -7.83
C MET A 996 -20.51 -24.66 -8.02
N THR A 997 -21.24 -24.16 -9.02
CA THR A 997 -21.58 -22.73 -9.08
C THR A 997 -22.30 -22.30 -7.80
N GLN A 998 -21.71 -21.35 -7.06
CA GLN A 998 -22.28 -20.79 -5.85
C GLN A 998 -23.17 -19.59 -6.21
N PHE A 999 -24.35 -19.49 -5.59
CA PHE A 999 -25.30 -18.40 -5.81
C PHE A 999 -25.99 -17.98 -4.51
N LEU A 1000 -26.43 -16.73 -4.45
CA LEU A 1000 -27.23 -16.17 -3.36
C LEU A 1000 -28.71 -16.23 -3.75
N LEU A 1001 -29.55 -16.76 -2.88
CA LEU A 1001 -31.00 -16.58 -2.90
C LEU A 1001 -31.38 -15.55 -1.83
N ILE A 1002 -32.05 -14.48 -2.24
CA ILE A 1002 -32.66 -13.48 -1.35
C ILE A 1002 -34.17 -13.71 -1.34
N GLY A 1003 -34.78 -13.74 -0.17
CA GLY A 1003 -36.24 -13.86 -0.01
C GLY A 1003 -36.95 -12.53 -0.26
N HIS A 1004 -38.27 -12.53 -0.34
CA HIS A 1004 -39.02 -11.27 -0.36
C HIS A 1004 -40.34 -11.32 0.42
N THR A 1005 -40.60 -10.25 1.18
CA THR A 1005 -41.86 -9.98 1.89
C THR A 1005 -42.88 -9.37 0.95
N SER A 1006 -43.42 -10.19 0.06
CA SER A 1006 -44.41 -9.81 -0.96
C SER A 1006 -45.58 -8.99 -0.40
N GLY A 1007 -45.75 -7.76 -0.90
CA GLY A 1007 -46.95 -6.96 -0.66
C GLY A 1007 -48.21 -7.66 -1.17
N LEU A 1008 -48.06 -8.42 -2.26
CA LEU A 1008 -49.09 -9.23 -2.92
C LEU A 1008 -49.86 -10.20 -2.00
N ASP A 1009 -49.29 -10.63 -0.86
CA ASP A 1009 -49.99 -11.50 0.10
C ASP A 1009 -51.27 -10.82 0.66
N GLN A 1010 -51.28 -9.48 0.80
CA GLN A 1010 -52.44 -8.73 1.31
C GLN A 1010 -53.65 -8.73 0.36
N ALA A 1011 -53.44 -8.89 -0.94
CA ALA A 1011 -54.52 -8.88 -1.93
C ALA A 1011 -55.32 -10.21 -1.99
N PHE A 1012 -54.75 -11.32 -1.51
CA PHE A 1012 -55.31 -12.66 -1.70
C PHE A 1012 -55.45 -13.53 -0.43
N THR A 1013 -54.77 -13.23 0.70
CA THR A 1013 -54.85 -14.09 1.90
C THR A 1013 -55.76 -13.53 3.01
N GLY A 1014 -57.07 -13.72 2.86
CA GLY A 1014 -58.08 -13.23 3.79
C GLY A 1014 -58.23 -13.98 5.12
N ARG A 1015 -57.17 -14.26 5.91
CA ARG A 1015 -57.30 -14.58 7.37
C ARG A 1015 -56.00 -14.64 8.21
N GLN A 1016 -56.15 -14.19 9.46
CA GLN A 1016 -55.38 -14.53 10.68
C GLN A 1016 -53.84 -14.36 10.73
N ARG A 1017 -53.44 -13.16 11.15
CA ARG A 1017 -52.12 -12.83 11.73
C ARG A 1017 -51.89 -13.56 13.08
N ARG A 1018 -51.32 -14.77 13.08
CA ARG A 1018 -50.80 -15.42 14.32
C ARG A 1018 -49.35 -15.00 14.59
N ARG A 1019 -49.09 -14.42 15.76
CA ARG A 1019 -47.72 -14.11 16.25
C ARG A 1019 -46.97 -15.42 16.54
N ARG A 1020 -46.04 -15.81 15.68
CA ARG A 1020 -45.01 -16.82 16.00
C ARG A 1020 -43.78 -16.12 16.57
N LYS A 1021 -43.19 -16.65 17.63
CA LYS A 1021 -41.82 -16.27 18.03
C LYS A 1021 -40.86 -16.90 17.01
N VAL A 1022 -40.32 -16.10 16.11
CA VAL A 1022 -39.08 -16.47 15.41
C VAL A 1022 -37.98 -16.56 16.47
N LEU A 1023 -37.20 -17.62 16.44
CA LEU A 1023 -35.96 -17.70 17.23
C LEU A 1023 -34.95 -16.75 16.59
N GLU A 1024 -34.64 -15.65 17.27
CA GLU A 1024 -33.53 -14.77 16.89
C GLU A 1024 -32.20 -15.51 17.09
N VAL A 1025 -31.83 -16.32 16.10
CA VAL A 1025 -30.44 -16.71 15.91
C VAL A 1025 -29.69 -15.46 15.47
N LYS A 1026 -28.89 -14.88 16.36
CA LYS A 1026 -27.92 -13.84 16.01
C LYS A 1026 -26.85 -14.45 15.10
N GLU A 1027 -27.06 -14.38 13.79
CA GLU A 1027 -25.97 -14.53 12.82
C GLU A 1027 -25.19 -13.19 12.77
N GLU A 1028 -23.86 -13.25 12.72
CA GLU A 1028 -23.01 -12.06 12.61
C GLU A 1028 -23.07 -11.50 11.17
N PRO A 1029 -23.00 -10.17 10.98
CA PRO A 1029 -23.01 -9.57 9.65
C PRO A 1029 -21.78 -10.02 8.84
N VAL A 1030 -22.02 -10.51 7.63
CA VAL A 1030 -20.96 -11.08 6.78
C VAL A 1030 -20.09 -9.95 6.21
N GLU A 1031 -18.77 -10.06 6.35
CA GLU A 1031 -17.86 -9.04 5.79
C GLU A 1031 -17.98 -8.93 4.26
N GLY A 1032 -18.36 -7.74 3.80
CA GLY A 1032 -18.45 -7.36 2.39
C GLY A 1032 -19.84 -7.54 1.76
N GLU A 1033 -20.89 -7.05 2.42
CA GLU A 1033 -22.27 -6.95 1.91
C GLU A 1033 -22.55 -5.69 1.05
N GLU A 1034 -21.59 -4.76 0.87
CA GLU A 1034 -21.80 -3.49 0.13
C GLU A 1034 -21.97 -3.65 -1.40
N ASP A 1035 -21.84 -4.85 -1.96
CA ASP A 1035 -21.87 -5.12 -3.41
C ASP A 1035 -23.03 -6.07 -3.83
N ILE A 1036 -24.14 -6.09 -3.08
CA ILE A 1036 -25.35 -6.87 -3.40
C ILE A 1036 -26.37 -5.94 -4.11
N PRO A 1037 -26.92 -6.30 -5.29
CA PRO A 1037 -27.91 -5.48 -5.98
C PRO A 1037 -29.26 -5.37 -5.25
N GLU A 1038 -29.96 -4.26 -5.48
CA GLU A 1038 -31.35 -4.03 -5.04
C GLU A 1038 -32.36 -4.44 -6.15
N ASP A 1039 -33.60 -4.72 -5.75
CA ASP A 1039 -34.61 -5.46 -6.54
C ASP A 1039 -35.31 -4.64 -7.65
N LEU A 1040 -36.13 -5.32 -8.47
CA LEU A 1040 -37.15 -4.71 -9.34
C LEU A 1040 -38.36 -4.19 -8.53
N GLY A 1041 -39.19 -3.34 -9.15
CA GLY A 1041 -40.51 -3.01 -8.63
C GLY A 1041 -41.50 -4.18 -8.68
N GLU A 1042 -42.50 -4.21 -7.79
CA GLU A 1042 -43.45 -5.33 -7.69
C GLU A 1042 -44.32 -5.52 -8.95
N GLU A 1043 -44.53 -4.48 -9.77
CA GLU A 1043 -45.39 -4.53 -10.97
C GLU A 1043 -44.87 -5.47 -12.07
N GLU A 1044 -43.57 -5.41 -12.42
CA GLU A 1044 -42.97 -6.30 -13.43
C GLU A 1044 -43.06 -7.77 -13.01
N ILE A 1045 -42.95 -8.04 -11.70
CA ILE A 1045 -43.07 -9.39 -11.14
C ILE A 1045 -44.54 -9.85 -11.18
N ALA A 1046 -45.50 -8.94 -10.96
CA ALA A 1046 -46.92 -9.23 -11.09
C ALA A 1046 -47.32 -9.58 -12.54
N GLU A 1047 -46.79 -8.87 -13.55
CA GLU A 1047 -47.02 -9.21 -14.96
C GLU A 1047 -46.41 -10.59 -15.31
N LEU A 1048 -45.17 -10.85 -14.90
CA LEU A 1048 -44.50 -12.13 -15.15
C LEU A 1048 -45.25 -13.31 -14.49
N MET A 1049 -45.77 -13.10 -13.28
CA MET A 1049 -46.65 -14.07 -12.59
C MET A 1049 -47.93 -14.34 -13.39
N ALA A 1050 -48.63 -13.30 -13.85
CA ALA A 1050 -49.85 -13.46 -14.66
C ALA A 1050 -49.59 -14.15 -16.02
N GLY A 1051 -48.38 -14.02 -16.56
CA GLY A 1051 -47.92 -14.81 -17.71
C GLY A 1051 -47.65 -16.28 -17.39
N LEU A 1052 -47.01 -16.56 -16.24
CA LEU A 1052 -46.69 -17.91 -15.75
C LEU A 1052 -47.93 -18.78 -15.50
N GLU A 1053 -49.04 -18.20 -15.04
CA GLU A 1053 -50.28 -18.95 -14.73
C GLU A 1053 -50.80 -19.80 -15.90
N LYS A 1054 -50.57 -19.34 -17.13
CA LYS A 1054 -50.99 -20.01 -18.38
C LYS A 1054 -50.32 -21.39 -18.57
N TYR A 1055 -49.22 -21.66 -17.87
CA TYR A 1055 -48.45 -22.91 -17.97
C TYR A 1055 -48.64 -23.84 -16.77
N VAL A 1056 -49.20 -23.37 -15.64
CA VAL A 1056 -49.43 -24.15 -14.42
C VAL A 1056 -50.29 -25.40 -14.69
N GLY A 1057 -51.27 -25.28 -15.58
CA GLY A 1057 -52.15 -26.38 -15.99
C GLY A 1057 -51.54 -27.39 -16.97
N LYS A 1058 -50.33 -27.16 -17.49
CA LYS A 1058 -49.65 -28.05 -18.44
C LYS A 1058 -48.70 -29.08 -17.78
N LEU A 1059 -48.45 -28.98 -16.48
CA LEU A 1059 -47.60 -29.95 -15.77
C LEU A 1059 -48.25 -31.35 -15.75
N PRO A 1060 -47.45 -32.43 -15.94
CA PRO A 1060 -47.90 -33.77 -15.57
C PRO A 1060 -48.16 -33.85 -14.07
N LYS A 1061 -49.06 -34.76 -13.67
CA LYS A 1061 -49.25 -35.07 -12.25
C LYS A 1061 -48.03 -35.83 -11.73
N VAL A 1062 -47.43 -35.35 -10.66
CA VAL A 1062 -46.29 -35.98 -9.99
C VAL A 1062 -46.70 -36.37 -8.58
N GLU A 1063 -46.36 -37.59 -8.16
CA GLU A 1063 -46.73 -38.10 -6.85
C GLU A 1063 -45.87 -37.44 -5.76
N ILE A 1064 -46.46 -36.51 -5.02
CA ILE A 1064 -45.82 -35.78 -3.94
C ILE A 1064 -45.78 -36.67 -2.69
N SER A 1065 -44.59 -36.83 -2.11
CA SER A 1065 -44.37 -37.68 -0.94
C SER A 1065 -44.57 -36.86 0.34
N TYR A 1066 -45.70 -37.06 1.03
CA TYR A 1066 -46.00 -36.47 2.33
C TYR A 1066 -46.81 -37.44 3.21
#